data_AF-A0A0C9VYL9-F1
#
_entry.id   AF-A0A0C9VYL9-F1
#
_cell.length_a   1.000
_cell.length_b   1.000
_cell.length_c   1.000
_cell.angle_alpha   90.00
_cell.angle_beta   90.00
_cell.angle_gamma   90.00
#
_symmetry.space_group_name_H-M   'P 1'
#
loop_
_entity.id
_entity.type
_entity.pdbx_description
1 polymer ?
#
loop_
_entity_poly.entity_id
_entity_poly.type
_entity_poly.pdbx_seq_one_letter_code
_entity_poly.pdbx_strand_id
1 'polypeptide(L)'
;MAAVWACMLAGYVPCLQPALNAQQEHKEGHVVHISGLLSSTIWLTNDSGAEQIKSSAGLDVHLFSELKASTETLGTKFTANQPRPDDEAILFLTSGSTDNFFELGATSLDVIRLKSEGEATFGLPEIPTIQIFKHPDISSLANYINSLVSNNTTREYDPIVPLQLTGSKTPIFVVHPGIGEVLLYISLAKYFQNEHPFYALRARGFEPGQPFFESMDEMVSSYVVAVKRTQPHGPYAIAGYSFGGFIAFELSKRLEALGNEVRFTGIIDIPAHIPDQRRRPDWTRIMLNISYFFSLLSKQEADALVPSLRLLTRKEQMDGPLLAEAVCEYFNYSTTCYDEYSVLALGSVFTQVVALADVGGYDGQNICSGFSSLCPIPPTVPLNLTDWFAKPKPNPLPPPKQPSGERLKVLHVSDIHIDPRYATGSEANCSAYMCCRDNVYNADSPDQIVLPASRYGAYYCDTPLSLMVSAMEAVAPLTGTEETGFDFSIFTGDLTAHDNDNQYSRAYVEYAEVMVYNLLKKFLGPAPVYATVGNHDTYIQFQMIPYALGGYLGSQFNWLYEHISSMWNYEGWLPEESVEFARTHYAAYTVKRPDGLRIISLDTDICNRSNYFSYINSTDPDPFGILRFLTDELQDAEDAGDRVWIVGHVLSGWDGTAAQYNPTNLFYQIVDRYSPHVIANIFWGHTHEDELSIFYANNATIISADTALAVSWIGPSLTPLTNLNSGFRMYEVDSATFDILDAYTWMSAVNEFPALDNQTEVGPTYAFEYSAREAYGANITWGANDPLNATWWHLVTEQMEYNSTLVQTFNTYQGKSSIVGAPCTGECIPAKICYLRSGSAPISMENCPAGYGSVQ
;
A
#
# COMPACT_ATOMS: atom_id res chain seq x y z
N MET A 1 38.51 -22.00 6.12
CA MET A 1 39.83 -21.49 6.59
C MET A 1 40.03 -21.57 8.10
N ALA A 2 39.05 -21.23 8.95
CA ALA A 2 39.22 -21.29 10.41
C ALA A 2 39.66 -22.67 10.96
N ALA A 3 39.16 -23.78 10.39
CA ALA A 3 39.54 -25.13 10.79
C ALA A 3 41.00 -25.51 10.46
N VAL A 4 41.55 -25.00 9.35
CA VAL A 4 42.96 -25.20 8.96
C VAL A 4 43.87 -24.54 9.99
N TRP A 5 43.55 -23.29 10.37
CA TRP A 5 44.29 -22.57 11.40
C TRP A 5 44.15 -23.22 12.78
N ALA A 6 42.97 -23.71 13.15
CA ALA A 6 42.77 -24.44 14.39
C ALA A 6 43.62 -25.72 14.46
N CYS A 7 43.75 -26.46 13.35
CA CYS A 7 44.56 -27.68 13.30
C CYS A 7 46.05 -27.38 13.40
N MET A 8 46.52 -26.33 12.71
CA MET A 8 47.90 -25.86 12.86
C MET A 8 48.19 -25.39 14.29
N LEU A 9 47.25 -24.68 14.92
CA LEU A 9 47.37 -24.21 16.31
C LEU A 9 47.38 -25.36 17.32
N ALA A 10 46.65 -26.43 17.04
CA ALA A 10 46.62 -27.66 17.83
C ALA A 10 47.83 -28.60 17.56
N GLY A 11 48.73 -28.24 16.65
CA GLY A 11 49.96 -28.98 16.37
C GLY A 11 49.82 -30.11 15.33
N TYR A 12 48.66 -30.25 14.69
CA TYR A 12 48.41 -31.23 13.62
C TYR A 12 48.96 -30.76 12.27
N VAL A 13 49.23 -31.72 11.38
CA VAL A 13 49.64 -31.45 9.99
C VAL A 13 48.40 -31.33 9.09
N PRO A 14 48.06 -30.14 8.54
CA PRO A 14 46.95 -30.02 7.62
C PRO A 14 47.33 -30.55 6.22
N CYS A 15 46.55 -31.50 5.70
CA CYS A 15 46.71 -32.04 4.35
C CYS A 15 45.48 -31.65 3.51
N LEU A 16 45.66 -30.86 2.46
CA LEU A 16 44.54 -30.46 1.58
C LEU A 16 44.28 -31.55 0.54
N GLN A 17 43.02 -31.89 0.33
CA GLN A 17 42.56 -32.88 -0.64
C GLN A 17 41.36 -32.32 -1.43
N PRO A 18 41.26 -32.60 -2.74
CA PRO A 18 40.09 -32.22 -3.54
C PRO A 18 38.76 -32.74 -2.97
N ALA A 19 37.63 -32.13 -3.31
CA ALA A 19 36.34 -32.71 -2.92
C ALA A 19 36.15 -34.15 -3.48
N LEU A 20 35.39 -35.00 -2.77
CA LEU A 20 35.04 -36.33 -3.26
C LEU A 20 34.19 -36.22 -4.54
N ASN A 21 34.54 -36.97 -5.58
CA ASN A 21 33.86 -36.98 -6.88
C ASN A 21 32.37 -37.35 -6.71
N ALA A 22 31.43 -36.77 -7.45
CA ALA A 22 30.01 -37.11 -7.34
C ALA A 22 29.66 -38.60 -7.67
N GLN A 23 30.45 -39.30 -8.48
CA GLN A 23 30.26 -40.71 -8.83
C GLN A 23 30.70 -41.68 -7.73
N GLN A 24 29.80 -42.58 -7.35
CA GLN A 24 29.95 -43.48 -6.20
C GLN A 24 31.19 -44.39 -6.27
N GLU A 25 31.47 -45.03 -7.41
CA GLU A 25 32.63 -45.93 -7.56
C GLU A 25 33.96 -45.20 -7.37
N HIS A 26 34.07 -43.95 -7.84
CA HIS A 26 35.26 -43.13 -7.66
C HIS A 26 35.42 -42.65 -6.22
N LYS A 27 34.33 -42.34 -5.52
CA LYS A 27 34.36 -42.03 -4.07
C LYS A 27 34.91 -43.20 -3.28
N GLU A 28 34.38 -44.40 -3.51
CA GLU A 28 34.77 -45.61 -2.78
C GLU A 28 36.23 -45.98 -3.04
N GLY A 29 36.70 -45.88 -4.29
CA GLY A 29 38.11 -46.07 -4.62
C GLY A 29 39.05 -45.06 -3.95
N HIS A 30 38.64 -43.79 -3.88
CA HIS A 30 39.40 -42.74 -3.21
C HIS A 30 39.51 -43.00 -1.69
N VAL A 31 38.39 -43.34 -1.06
CA VAL A 31 38.32 -43.67 0.37
C VAL A 31 39.19 -44.86 0.71
N VAL A 32 39.15 -45.94 -0.08
CA VAL A 32 40.01 -47.12 0.10
C VAL A 32 41.48 -46.77 -0.04
N HIS A 33 41.84 -45.90 -0.99
CA HIS A 33 43.22 -45.45 -1.15
C HIS A 33 43.74 -44.70 0.08
N ILE A 34 42.96 -43.76 0.63
CA ILE A 34 43.33 -43.01 1.85
C ILE A 34 43.48 -43.96 3.04
N SER A 35 42.52 -44.87 3.23
CA SER A 35 42.54 -45.84 4.33
C SER A 35 43.75 -46.78 4.27
N GLY A 36 44.22 -47.12 3.06
CA GLY A 36 45.44 -47.91 2.87
C GLY A 36 46.75 -47.13 3.04
N LEU A 37 46.71 -45.80 3.00
CA LEU A 37 47.89 -44.93 3.06
C LEU A 37 48.25 -44.52 4.49
N LEU A 38 47.27 -44.54 5.41
CA LEU A 38 47.41 -44.13 6.80
C LEU A 38 47.32 -45.33 7.76
N SER A 39 48.07 -45.27 8.86
CA SER A 39 48.10 -46.37 9.85
C SER A 39 46.79 -46.49 10.66
N SER A 40 46.04 -45.39 10.77
CA SER A 40 44.69 -45.30 11.32
C SER A 40 44.00 -44.08 10.71
N THR A 41 42.74 -44.20 10.30
CA THR A 41 42.00 -43.11 9.63
C THR A 41 40.73 -42.78 10.40
N ILE A 42 40.73 -41.62 11.06
CA ILE A 42 39.53 -41.01 11.66
C ILE A 42 38.97 -39.99 10.67
N TRP A 43 37.67 -40.09 10.36
CA TRP A 43 36.98 -39.18 9.45
C TRP A 43 36.01 -38.29 10.22
N LEU A 44 36.34 -37.01 10.32
CA LEU A 44 35.51 -36.03 11.01
C LEU A 44 34.64 -35.26 10.00
N THR A 45 33.31 -35.27 10.18
CA THR A 45 32.40 -34.69 9.18
C THR A 45 31.07 -34.23 9.79
N ASN A 46 30.18 -33.60 9.02
CA ASN A 46 28.81 -33.31 9.43
C ASN A 46 27.87 -34.45 8.99
N ASP A 47 26.59 -34.39 9.39
CA ASP A 47 25.62 -35.45 9.08
C ASP A 47 25.52 -35.75 7.58
N SER A 48 25.51 -34.71 6.74
CA SER A 48 25.46 -34.85 5.28
C SER A 48 26.70 -35.55 4.73
N GLY A 49 27.90 -35.21 5.22
CA GLY A 49 29.13 -35.84 4.78
C GLY A 49 29.25 -37.29 5.27
N ALA A 50 28.74 -37.62 6.47
CA ALA A 50 28.70 -38.99 6.98
C ALA A 50 27.78 -39.88 6.11
N GLU A 51 26.66 -39.37 5.62
CA GLU A 51 25.80 -40.09 4.68
C GLU A 51 26.51 -40.40 3.36
N GLN A 52 27.36 -39.49 2.87
CA GLN A 52 28.05 -39.66 1.58
C GLN A 52 29.13 -40.76 1.58
N ILE A 53 29.67 -41.12 2.75
CA ILE A 53 30.76 -42.11 2.88
C ILE A 53 30.33 -43.40 3.60
N LYS A 54 29.04 -43.51 3.93
CA LYS A 54 28.44 -44.59 4.75
C LYS A 54 28.60 -46.00 4.16
N SER A 55 28.84 -46.11 2.85
CA SER A 55 29.04 -47.38 2.14
C SER A 55 30.49 -47.92 2.20
N SER A 56 31.45 -47.11 2.64
CA SER A 56 32.86 -47.48 2.63
C SER A 56 33.27 -48.18 3.93
N ALA A 57 33.63 -49.46 3.86
CA ALA A 57 34.00 -50.27 5.02
C ALA A 57 35.39 -49.88 5.58
N GLY A 58 35.53 -49.81 6.91
CA GLY A 58 36.81 -49.60 7.58
C GLY A 58 37.18 -48.14 7.90
N LEU A 59 36.21 -47.23 7.86
CA LEU A 59 36.37 -45.85 8.32
C LEU A 59 35.82 -45.64 9.73
N ASP A 60 36.58 -44.97 10.59
CA ASP A 60 36.13 -44.52 11.90
C ASP A 60 35.56 -43.09 11.78
N VAL A 61 34.23 -42.97 11.68
CA VAL A 61 33.55 -41.69 11.35
C VAL A 61 33.00 -41.04 12.61
N HIS A 62 33.34 -39.76 12.82
CA HIS A 62 32.86 -38.94 13.92
C HIS A 62 32.17 -37.67 13.41
N LEU A 63 31.08 -37.28 14.07
CA LEU A 63 30.36 -36.07 13.70
C LEU A 63 30.93 -34.83 14.41
N PHE A 64 30.96 -33.68 13.74
CA PHE A 64 31.32 -32.42 14.39
C PHE A 64 30.43 -32.11 15.60
N SER A 65 29.17 -32.52 15.57
CA SER A 65 28.21 -32.36 16.67
C SER A 65 28.56 -33.19 17.92
N GLU A 66 29.38 -34.23 17.77
CA GLU A 66 29.81 -35.11 18.87
C GLU A 66 31.08 -34.59 19.58
N LEU A 67 31.75 -33.60 19.00
CA LEU A 67 32.93 -32.99 19.61
C LEU A 67 32.53 -32.08 20.78
N LYS A 68 33.02 -32.42 21.98
CA LYS A 68 32.84 -31.59 23.18
C LYS A 68 33.67 -30.31 23.06
N ALA A 69 33.04 -29.16 23.27
CA ALA A 69 33.75 -27.89 23.40
C ALA A 69 34.60 -27.90 24.69
N SER A 70 35.93 -27.86 24.54
CA SER A 70 36.87 -27.60 25.63
C SER A 70 37.29 -26.13 25.56
N THR A 71 36.97 -25.36 26.61
CA THR A 71 37.38 -23.95 26.78
C THR A 71 38.64 -23.84 27.63
N GLU A 72 39.67 -24.64 27.35
CA GLU A 72 40.99 -24.35 27.92
C GLU A 72 41.67 -23.22 27.13
N THR A 73 42.02 -22.16 27.86
CA THR A 73 42.69 -20.98 27.31
C THR A 73 44.15 -21.34 27.01
N LEU A 74 44.47 -21.60 25.74
CA LEU A 74 45.84 -21.81 25.28
C LEU A 74 46.67 -20.53 25.48
N GLY A 75 47.79 -20.66 26.19
CA GLY A 75 48.70 -19.55 26.50
C GLY A 75 49.32 -18.89 25.26
N THR A 76 49.59 -17.59 25.36
CA THR A 76 49.94 -16.64 24.27
C THR A 76 51.32 -16.81 23.61
N LYS A 77 51.88 -18.02 23.55
CA LYS A 77 53.11 -18.31 22.77
C LYS A 77 52.94 -19.56 21.92
N PHE A 78 52.44 -19.37 20.69
CA PHE A 78 52.40 -20.41 19.67
C PHE A 78 53.79 -20.57 19.01
N THR A 79 54.26 -21.81 18.93
CA THR A 79 55.44 -22.18 18.13
C THR A 79 54.99 -23.23 17.14
N ALA A 80 55.16 -22.98 15.84
CA ALA A 80 54.68 -23.90 14.81
C ALA A 80 55.37 -25.27 14.93
N ASN A 81 54.58 -26.35 14.96
CA ASN A 81 55.10 -27.71 14.97
C ASN A 81 55.89 -27.99 13.68
N GLN A 82 57.03 -28.68 13.78
CA GLN A 82 57.83 -29.10 12.63
C GLN A 82 57.43 -30.54 12.27
N PRO A 83 56.78 -30.78 11.11
CA PRO A 83 56.19 -32.08 10.80
C PRO A 83 57.23 -33.20 10.73
N ARG A 84 56.92 -34.34 11.35
CA ARG A 84 57.63 -35.62 11.21
C ARG A 84 56.73 -36.66 10.55
N PRO A 85 57.29 -37.71 9.92
CA PRO A 85 56.49 -38.75 9.24
C PRO A 85 55.45 -39.46 10.11
N ASP A 86 55.67 -39.48 11.43
CA ASP A 86 54.79 -40.14 12.41
C ASP A 86 53.83 -39.16 13.10
N ASP A 87 53.80 -37.88 12.70
CA ASP A 87 52.88 -36.89 13.29
C ASP A 87 51.45 -37.08 12.76
N GLU A 88 50.47 -36.79 13.62
CA GLU A 88 49.04 -36.89 13.27
C GLU A 88 48.66 -35.79 12.26
N ALA A 89 48.06 -36.21 11.14
CA ALA A 89 47.64 -35.34 10.05
C ALA A 89 46.11 -35.27 9.94
N ILE A 90 45.59 -34.08 9.60
CA ILE A 90 44.16 -33.86 9.36
C ILE A 90 43.96 -33.54 7.88
N LEU A 91 43.18 -34.38 7.21
CA LEU A 91 42.83 -34.22 5.80
C LEU A 91 41.63 -33.28 5.65
N PHE A 92 41.78 -32.23 4.84
CA PHE A 92 40.73 -31.26 4.57
C PHE A 92 40.25 -31.36 3.13
N LEU A 93 38.96 -31.60 2.93
CA LEU A 93 38.31 -31.47 1.64
C LEU A 93 38.16 -29.98 1.30
N THR A 94 38.79 -29.52 0.22
CA THR A 94 38.60 -28.15 -0.28
C THR A 94 38.19 -28.16 -1.74
N SER A 95 37.25 -27.30 -2.12
CA SER A 95 37.14 -26.81 -3.49
C SER A 95 38.26 -25.77 -3.72
N GLY A 96 39.26 -26.12 -4.51
CA GLY A 96 40.35 -25.20 -4.85
C GLY A 96 39.89 -24.03 -5.70
N SER A 97 40.67 -22.95 -5.76
CA SER A 97 40.43 -21.78 -6.64
C SER A 97 40.51 -22.10 -8.15
N THR A 98 40.88 -23.33 -8.49
CA THR A 98 41.03 -23.86 -9.85
C THR A 98 40.00 -24.94 -10.18
N ASP A 99 39.16 -25.33 -9.22
CA ASP A 99 38.15 -26.36 -9.44
C ASP A 99 36.99 -25.79 -10.24
N ASN A 100 36.48 -26.58 -11.18
CA ASN A 100 35.33 -26.20 -11.98
C ASN A 100 34.06 -26.23 -11.12
N PHE A 101 33.44 -25.06 -10.96
CA PHE A 101 32.23 -24.83 -10.18
C PHE A 101 31.11 -25.83 -10.49
N PHE A 102 30.96 -26.23 -11.75
CA PHE A 102 29.92 -27.18 -12.18
C PHE A 102 30.29 -28.65 -11.91
N GLU A 103 31.58 -28.98 -11.90
CA GLU A 103 32.06 -30.32 -11.51
C GLU A 103 31.90 -30.57 -10.00
N LEU A 104 31.86 -29.50 -9.21
CA LEU A 104 31.52 -29.53 -7.79
C LEU A 104 30.01 -29.72 -7.51
N GLY A 105 29.20 -29.90 -8.56
CA GLY A 105 27.77 -30.18 -8.43
C GLY A 105 26.86 -28.96 -8.51
N ALA A 106 27.39 -27.77 -8.78
CA ALA A 106 26.58 -26.56 -8.90
C ALA A 106 25.46 -26.70 -9.96
N THR A 107 24.34 -26.05 -9.63
CA THR A 107 23.11 -25.98 -10.43
C THR A 107 22.96 -24.58 -11.06
N SER A 108 21.93 -24.41 -11.90
CA SER A 108 21.60 -23.08 -12.44
C SER A 108 21.22 -22.06 -11.37
N LEU A 109 20.59 -22.49 -10.27
CA LEU A 109 20.25 -21.62 -9.14
C LEU A 109 21.51 -21.12 -8.41
N ASP A 110 22.52 -21.98 -8.29
CA ASP A 110 23.79 -21.61 -7.65
C ASP A 110 24.55 -20.54 -8.45
N VAL A 111 24.43 -20.54 -9.79
CA VAL A 111 24.98 -19.48 -10.65
C VAL A 111 24.28 -18.15 -10.42
N ILE A 112 22.95 -18.14 -10.33
CA ILE A 112 22.16 -16.92 -10.07
C ILE A 112 22.52 -16.37 -8.69
N ARG A 113 22.64 -17.25 -7.70
CA ARG A 113 23.03 -16.90 -6.33
C ARG A 113 24.45 -16.33 -6.27
N LEU A 114 25.42 -17.00 -6.89
CA LEU A 114 26.81 -16.55 -6.97
C LEU A 114 26.90 -15.15 -7.61
N LYS A 115 26.16 -14.93 -8.71
CA LYS A 115 26.05 -13.63 -9.37
C LYS A 115 25.51 -12.58 -8.41
N SER A 116 24.31 -12.80 -7.87
CA SER A 116 23.60 -11.81 -7.04
C SER A 116 24.36 -11.46 -5.76
N GLU A 117 24.86 -12.46 -5.02
CA GLU A 117 25.62 -12.23 -3.79
C GLU A 117 26.99 -11.59 -4.09
N GLY A 118 27.64 -11.99 -5.18
CA GLY A 118 28.92 -11.43 -5.60
C GLY A 118 28.82 -9.97 -6.01
N GLU A 119 27.82 -9.62 -6.81
CA GLU A 119 27.55 -8.24 -7.24
C GLU A 119 27.31 -7.32 -6.03
N ALA A 120 26.45 -7.74 -5.11
CA ALA A 120 26.12 -6.97 -3.90
C ALA A 120 27.30 -6.83 -2.94
N THR A 121 28.03 -7.93 -2.68
CA THR A 121 29.11 -7.95 -1.67
C THR A 121 30.33 -7.16 -2.12
N PHE A 122 30.66 -7.22 -3.41
CA PHE A 122 31.88 -6.63 -3.96
C PHE A 122 31.64 -5.34 -4.76
N GLY A 123 30.38 -4.87 -4.86
CA GLY A 123 30.02 -3.67 -5.62
C GLY A 123 30.35 -3.78 -7.10
N LEU A 124 30.18 -4.96 -7.68
CA LEU A 124 30.57 -5.24 -9.07
C LEU A 124 29.47 -4.78 -10.05
N PRO A 125 29.84 -4.36 -11.28
CA PRO A 125 28.86 -4.18 -12.35
C PRO A 125 28.20 -5.53 -12.69
N GLU A 126 27.05 -5.49 -13.38
CA GLU A 126 26.33 -6.69 -13.79
C GLU A 126 27.27 -7.67 -14.49
N ILE A 127 27.36 -8.89 -13.94
CA ILE A 127 28.16 -9.98 -14.49
C ILE A 127 27.25 -10.79 -15.40
N PRO A 128 27.46 -10.80 -16.73
CA PRO A 128 26.65 -11.61 -17.62
C PRO A 128 26.72 -13.07 -17.19
N THR A 129 25.57 -13.69 -16.93
CA THR A 129 25.47 -15.08 -16.44
C THR A 129 26.30 -16.05 -17.28
N ILE A 130 26.34 -15.83 -18.60
CA ILE A 130 27.15 -16.61 -19.55
C ILE A 130 28.65 -16.62 -19.24
N GLN A 131 29.16 -15.56 -18.63
CA GLN A 131 30.60 -15.43 -18.36
C GLN A 131 31.01 -16.26 -17.16
N ILE A 132 30.10 -16.53 -16.24
CA ILE A 132 30.30 -17.52 -15.17
C ILE A 132 30.44 -18.93 -15.77
N PHE A 133 29.78 -19.22 -16.89
CA PHE A 133 29.94 -20.49 -17.62
C PHE A 133 31.25 -20.55 -18.42
N LYS A 134 31.66 -19.45 -19.07
CA LYS A 134 32.93 -19.38 -19.80
C LYS A 134 34.14 -19.40 -18.86
N HIS A 135 33.94 -19.01 -17.60
CA HIS A 135 34.96 -18.93 -16.55
C HIS A 135 34.52 -19.72 -15.31
N PRO A 136 34.44 -21.06 -15.42
CA PRO A 136 33.81 -21.89 -14.39
C PRO A 136 34.68 -22.09 -13.14
N ASP A 137 35.93 -21.64 -13.13
CA ASP A 137 36.79 -21.62 -11.95
C ASP A 137 36.93 -20.19 -11.39
N ILE A 138 37.11 -20.08 -10.08
CA ILE A 138 37.14 -18.78 -9.38
C ILE A 138 38.28 -17.89 -9.91
N SER A 139 39.43 -18.49 -10.25
CA SER A 139 40.57 -17.73 -10.77
C SER A 139 40.28 -17.10 -12.14
N SER A 140 39.67 -17.84 -13.07
CA SER A 140 39.33 -17.31 -14.39
C SER A 140 38.18 -16.31 -14.32
N LEU A 141 37.20 -16.52 -13.44
CA LEU A 141 36.10 -15.58 -13.22
C LEU A 141 36.59 -14.26 -12.60
N ALA A 142 37.50 -14.31 -11.63
CA ALA A 142 38.10 -13.12 -11.04
C ALA A 142 38.92 -12.33 -12.07
N ASN A 143 39.70 -13.01 -12.92
CA ASN A 143 40.42 -12.36 -14.02
C ASN A 143 39.47 -11.68 -15.01
N TYR A 144 38.35 -12.34 -15.32
CA TYR A 144 37.31 -11.78 -16.16
C TYR A 144 36.66 -10.53 -15.53
N ILE A 145 36.29 -10.58 -14.25
CA ILE A 145 35.71 -9.46 -13.51
C ILE A 145 36.68 -8.27 -13.47
N ASN A 146 37.97 -8.52 -13.20
CA ASN A 146 38.99 -7.47 -13.24
C ASN A 146 39.05 -6.79 -14.63
N SER A 147 38.89 -7.56 -15.71
CA SER A 147 38.86 -7.00 -17.07
C SER A 147 37.61 -6.17 -17.36
N LEU A 148 36.44 -6.54 -16.78
CA LEU A 148 35.19 -5.78 -16.87
C LEU A 148 35.30 -4.42 -16.18
N VAL A 149 35.87 -4.40 -14.97
CA VAL A 149 36.04 -3.18 -14.18
C VAL A 149 37.07 -2.23 -14.82
N SER A 150 38.05 -2.78 -15.56
CA SER A 150 39.16 -2.01 -16.14
C SER A 150 38.89 -1.41 -17.51
N ASN A 151 37.87 -1.85 -18.26
CA ASN A 151 37.63 -1.42 -19.65
C ASN A 151 36.14 -1.31 -20.00
N ASN A 152 35.74 -0.15 -20.56
CA ASN A 152 34.42 0.07 -21.12
C ASN A 152 34.34 -0.47 -22.57
N THR A 153 34.35 -1.80 -22.74
CA THR A 153 34.17 -2.42 -24.07
C THR A 153 32.73 -2.81 -24.30
N THR A 154 32.09 -2.20 -25.29
CA THR A 154 30.91 -2.76 -25.96
C THR A 154 31.31 -4.09 -26.60
N ARG A 155 30.66 -5.18 -26.21
CA ARG A 155 31.03 -6.53 -26.68
C ARG A 155 30.09 -7.00 -27.77
N GLU A 156 30.70 -7.51 -28.84
CA GLU A 156 30.02 -8.14 -29.96
C GLU A 156 29.31 -9.42 -29.50
N TYR A 157 28.10 -9.65 -29.99
CA TYR A 157 27.27 -10.80 -29.61
C TYR A 157 27.90 -12.12 -30.07
N ASP A 158 28.00 -13.08 -29.14
CA ASP A 158 28.45 -14.45 -29.40
C ASP A 158 27.41 -15.46 -28.88
N PRO A 159 26.74 -16.23 -29.76
CA PRO A 159 25.74 -17.19 -29.33
C PRO A 159 26.33 -18.44 -28.67
N ILE A 160 27.64 -18.71 -28.80
CA ILE A 160 28.25 -19.96 -28.34
C ILE A 160 28.48 -19.93 -26.83
N VAL A 161 27.83 -20.87 -26.15
CA VAL A 161 27.93 -21.11 -24.72
C VAL A 161 28.59 -22.46 -24.48
N PRO A 162 29.86 -22.51 -24.06
CA PRO A 162 30.49 -23.76 -23.68
C PRO A 162 29.89 -24.24 -22.34
N LEU A 163 29.33 -25.45 -22.32
CA LEU A 163 28.76 -26.05 -21.09
C LEU A 163 29.64 -27.16 -20.53
N GLN A 164 30.25 -27.97 -21.40
CA GLN A 164 31.31 -28.90 -21.04
C GLN A 164 32.27 -29.08 -22.22
N LEU A 165 33.59 -28.99 -22.00
CA LEU A 165 34.59 -29.00 -23.07
C LEU A 165 35.47 -30.26 -23.10
N THR A 166 35.32 -31.17 -22.15
CA THR A 166 36.10 -32.41 -22.12
C THR A 166 35.60 -33.43 -23.13
N GLY A 167 36.50 -34.34 -23.53
CA GLY A 167 36.25 -35.36 -24.55
C GLY A 167 36.83 -35.01 -25.92
N SER A 168 36.93 -36.03 -26.78
CA SER A 168 37.57 -35.92 -28.08
C SER A 168 36.70 -36.36 -29.25
N LYS A 169 35.43 -36.74 -28.99
CA LYS A 169 34.46 -37.08 -30.05
C LYS A 169 33.84 -35.79 -30.64
N THR A 170 33.03 -35.94 -31.68
CA THR A 170 32.38 -34.83 -32.39
C THR A 170 31.61 -33.91 -31.43
N PRO A 171 31.88 -32.59 -31.43
CA PRO A 171 31.12 -31.63 -30.62
C PRO A 171 29.61 -31.65 -30.89
N ILE A 172 28.83 -31.45 -29.84
CA ILE A 172 27.37 -31.32 -29.89
C ILE A 172 27.00 -29.84 -29.72
N PHE A 173 26.20 -29.31 -30.66
CA PHE A 173 25.62 -27.96 -30.57
C PHE A 173 24.12 -28.04 -30.31
N VAL A 174 23.63 -27.39 -29.25
CA VAL A 174 22.22 -27.44 -28.86
C VAL A 174 21.59 -26.05 -28.84
N VAL A 175 20.51 -25.86 -29.60
CA VAL A 175 19.87 -24.55 -29.77
C VAL A 175 18.91 -24.26 -28.62
N HIS A 176 18.90 -23.02 -28.11
CA HIS A 176 17.97 -22.56 -27.08
C HIS A 176 16.48 -22.85 -27.39
N PRO A 177 15.64 -23.07 -26.36
CA PRO A 177 14.17 -23.09 -26.48
C PRO A 177 13.58 -21.70 -26.72
N GLY A 178 12.24 -21.58 -26.72
CA GLY A 178 11.53 -20.33 -27.03
C GLY A 178 11.90 -19.15 -26.13
N ILE A 179 12.32 -19.41 -24.90
CA ILE A 179 12.74 -18.37 -23.95
C ILE A 179 14.13 -17.78 -24.25
N GLY A 180 14.89 -18.31 -25.22
CA GLY A 180 16.20 -17.77 -25.62
C GLY A 180 17.41 -18.21 -24.78
N GLU A 181 17.16 -18.76 -23.59
CA GLU A 181 18.18 -19.10 -22.59
C GLU A 181 18.59 -20.59 -22.62
N VAL A 182 19.83 -20.91 -22.24
CA VAL A 182 20.43 -22.25 -22.41
C VAL A 182 20.72 -23.01 -21.11
N LEU A 183 20.43 -22.41 -19.96
CA LEU A 183 20.74 -22.99 -18.63
C LEU A 183 20.12 -24.38 -18.41
N LEU A 184 18.99 -24.69 -19.04
CA LEU A 184 18.35 -26.00 -18.92
C LEU A 184 19.24 -27.16 -19.42
N TYR A 185 20.21 -26.86 -20.30
CA TYR A 185 21.10 -27.86 -20.86
C TYR A 185 22.27 -28.23 -19.94
N ILE A 186 22.49 -27.52 -18.82
CA ILE A 186 23.59 -27.80 -17.89
C ILE A 186 23.55 -29.25 -17.41
N SER A 187 22.37 -29.69 -16.94
CA SER A 187 22.18 -31.06 -16.46
C SER A 187 22.35 -32.10 -17.56
N LEU A 188 21.98 -31.76 -18.80
CA LEU A 188 22.16 -32.64 -19.96
C LEU A 188 23.64 -32.77 -20.36
N ALA A 189 24.38 -31.66 -20.35
CA ALA A 189 25.79 -31.61 -20.72
C ALA A 189 26.66 -32.53 -19.84
N LYS A 190 26.28 -32.72 -18.55
CA LYS A 190 26.96 -33.63 -17.61
C LYS A 190 27.03 -35.08 -18.09
N TYR A 191 26.06 -35.55 -18.88
CA TYR A 191 26.06 -36.92 -19.40
C TYR A 191 27.04 -37.16 -20.55
N PHE A 192 27.60 -36.08 -21.12
CA PHE A 192 28.56 -36.15 -22.23
C PHE A 192 30.01 -35.89 -21.80
N GLN A 193 30.25 -35.77 -20.49
CA GLN A 193 31.57 -35.52 -19.91
C GLN A 193 32.59 -36.54 -20.42
N ASN A 194 33.79 -36.06 -20.77
CA ASN A 194 34.92 -36.86 -21.28
C ASN A 194 34.66 -37.59 -22.60
N GLU A 195 33.50 -37.42 -23.23
CA GLU A 195 33.18 -38.00 -24.53
C GLU A 195 33.07 -36.94 -25.62
N HIS A 196 32.06 -36.07 -25.51
CA HIS A 196 31.70 -35.08 -26.52
C HIS A 196 31.73 -33.66 -25.91
N PRO A 197 32.52 -32.74 -26.47
CA PRO A 197 32.37 -31.32 -26.14
C PRO A 197 30.95 -30.84 -26.43
N PHE A 198 30.36 -30.08 -25.52
CA PHE A 198 28.95 -29.70 -25.51
C PHE A 198 28.80 -28.18 -25.47
N TYR A 199 28.24 -27.63 -26.54
CA TYR A 199 28.00 -26.21 -26.73
C TYR A 199 26.50 -25.95 -26.85
N ALA A 200 26.02 -24.88 -26.22
CA ALA A 200 24.68 -24.37 -26.45
C ALA A 200 24.71 -23.08 -27.27
N LEU A 201 23.65 -22.82 -28.02
CA LEU A 201 23.45 -21.59 -28.78
C LEU A 201 22.38 -20.76 -28.08
N ARG A 202 22.78 -19.65 -27.44
CA ARG A 202 21.90 -18.69 -26.75
C ARG A 202 21.43 -17.61 -27.72
N ALA A 203 20.24 -17.04 -27.48
CA ALA A 203 19.71 -15.93 -28.28
C ALA A 203 20.35 -14.58 -27.95
N ARG A 204 20.19 -13.60 -28.86
CA ARG A 204 20.63 -12.20 -28.70
C ARG A 204 19.56 -11.40 -27.94
N GLY A 205 19.99 -10.41 -27.16
CA GLY A 205 19.08 -9.48 -26.47
C GLY A 205 18.97 -9.65 -24.96
N PHE A 206 19.79 -10.53 -24.37
CA PHE A 206 19.90 -10.67 -22.92
C PHE A 206 20.89 -9.68 -22.29
N GLU A 207 21.73 -9.04 -23.10
CA GLU A 207 22.74 -8.09 -22.62
C GLU A 207 22.36 -6.67 -23.06
N PRO A 208 22.66 -5.63 -22.25
CA PRO A 208 22.38 -4.24 -22.60
C PRO A 208 22.93 -3.86 -23.98
N GLY A 209 22.08 -3.22 -24.80
CA GLY A 209 22.46 -2.73 -26.13
C GLY A 209 22.44 -3.77 -27.25
N GLN A 210 22.09 -5.03 -26.99
CA GLN A 210 21.91 -6.04 -28.02
C GLN A 210 20.49 -5.99 -28.63
N PRO A 211 20.32 -5.73 -29.94
CA PRO A 211 18.99 -5.77 -30.56
C PRO A 211 18.46 -7.21 -30.61
N PHE A 212 17.14 -7.41 -30.66
CA PHE A 212 16.57 -8.73 -30.90
C PHE A 212 16.78 -9.19 -32.35
N PHE A 213 16.66 -10.48 -32.62
CA PHE A 213 16.63 -10.96 -34.01
C PHE A 213 15.30 -10.56 -34.67
N GLU A 214 15.34 -9.99 -35.86
CA GLU A 214 14.14 -9.55 -36.59
C GLU A 214 13.55 -10.66 -37.47
N SER A 215 14.33 -11.72 -37.73
CA SER A 215 13.88 -12.88 -38.51
C SER A 215 14.58 -14.17 -38.11
N MET A 216 13.93 -15.30 -38.41
CA MET A 216 14.55 -16.62 -38.28
C MET A 216 15.79 -16.76 -39.17
N ASP A 217 15.79 -16.09 -40.33
CA ASP A 217 16.91 -16.10 -41.26
C ASP A 217 18.16 -15.43 -40.70
N GLU A 218 17.99 -14.29 -40.02
CA GLU A 218 19.07 -13.58 -39.33
C GLU A 218 19.66 -14.44 -38.21
N MET A 219 18.78 -15.04 -37.38
CA MET A 219 19.16 -15.89 -36.26
C MET A 219 19.97 -17.11 -36.72
N VAL A 220 19.43 -17.89 -37.66
CA VAL A 220 20.08 -19.11 -38.15
C VAL A 220 21.41 -18.76 -38.84
N SER A 221 21.50 -17.65 -39.60
CA SER A 221 22.76 -17.22 -40.23
C SER A 221 23.83 -16.90 -39.20
N SER A 222 23.44 -16.19 -38.13
CA SER A 222 24.34 -15.86 -37.01
C SER A 222 24.86 -17.14 -36.32
N TYR A 223 23.98 -18.14 -36.15
CA TYR A 223 24.37 -19.43 -35.56
C TYR A 223 25.29 -20.25 -36.48
N VAL A 224 25.05 -20.27 -37.79
CA VAL A 224 25.96 -20.91 -38.76
C VAL A 224 27.38 -20.33 -38.64
N VAL A 225 27.49 -19.00 -38.62
CA VAL A 225 28.80 -18.32 -38.51
C VAL A 225 29.50 -18.71 -37.22
N ALA A 226 28.80 -18.70 -36.09
CA ALA A 226 29.38 -19.00 -34.79
C ALA A 226 29.76 -20.50 -34.63
N VAL A 227 28.92 -21.41 -35.14
CA VAL A 227 29.23 -22.85 -35.15
C VAL A 227 30.46 -23.12 -36.00
N LYS A 228 30.55 -22.57 -37.22
CA LYS A 228 31.72 -22.74 -38.08
C LYS A 228 32.99 -22.09 -37.52
N ARG A 229 32.87 -20.99 -36.77
CA ARG A 229 34.00 -20.39 -36.06
C ARG A 229 34.55 -21.33 -34.98
N THR A 230 33.67 -22.08 -34.32
CA THR A 230 34.01 -23.00 -33.22
C THR A 230 34.51 -24.35 -33.73
N GLN A 231 33.85 -24.90 -34.75
CA GLN A 231 34.23 -26.13 -35.44
C GLN A 231 34.23 -25.83 -36.96
N PRO A 232 35.40 -25.58 -37.59
CA PRO A 232 35.48 -25.18 -39.00
C PRO A 232 34.95 -26.20 -40.02
N HIS A 233 35.00 -27.49 -39.68
CA HIS A 233 34.66 -28.59 -40.57
C HIS A 233 33.80 -29.65 -39.87
N GLY A 234 32.86 -30.24 -40.62
CA GLY A 234 32.05 -31.36 -40.14
C GLY A 234 32.86 -32.64 -39.90
N PRO A 235 32.23 -33.72 -39.40
CA PRO A 235 30.79 -33.88 -39.18
C PRO A 235 30.26 -33.02 -38.02
N TYR A 236 29.09 -32.39 -38.19
CA TYR A 236 28.38 -31.67 -37.12
C TYR A 236 27.30 -32.55 -36.46
N ALA A 237 27.11 -32.39 -35.15
CA ALA A 237 25.96 -32.91 -34.42
C ALA A 237 25.18 -31.74 -33.81
N ILE A 238 23.94 -31.55 -34.24
CA ILE A 238 23.10 -30.41 -33.86
C ILE A 238 21.79 -30.90 -33.27
N ALA A 239 21.33 -30.28 -32.19
CA ALA A 239 20.05 -30.59 -31.59
C ALA A 239 19.32 -29.33 -31.12
N GLY A 240 18.04 -29.44 -30.78
CA GLY A 240 17.29 -28.35 -30.15
C GLY A 240 16.05 -28.83 -29.42
N TYR A 241 15.75 -28.16 -28.30
CA TYR A 241 14.57 -28.39 -27.46
C TYR A 241 13.48 -27.36 -27.75
N SER A 242 12.23 -27.79 -27.83
CA SER A 242 11.06 -26.95 -28.08
C SER A 242 11.30 -26.08 -29.33
N PHE A 243 11.09 -24.77 -29.30
CA PHE A 243 11.38 -23.86 -30.42
C PHE A 243 12.77 -24.07 -31.06
N GLY A 244 13.77 -24.44 -30.27
CA GLY A 244 15.14 -24.71 -30.72
C GLY A 244 15.25 -25.84 -31.74
N GLY A 245 14.33 -26.81 -31.74
CA GLY A 245 14.37 -27.90 -32.72
C GLY A 245 14.08 -27.45 -34.15
N PHE A 246 13.24 -26.43 -34.35
CA PHE A 246 13.04 -25.82 -35.67
C PHE A 246 14.32 -25.15 -36.17
N ILE A 247 14.99 -24.42 -35.28
CA ILE A 247 16.24 -23.72 -35.59
C ILE A 247 17.35 -24.74 -35.85
N ALA A 248 17.45 -25.80 -35.06
CA ALA A 248 18.42 -26.89 -35.26
C ALA A 248 18.29 -27.54 -36.63
N PHE A 249 17.04 -27.76 -37.08
CA PHE A 249 16.76 -28.29 -38.42
C PHE A 249 17.19 -27.32 -39.53
N GLU A 250 16.84 -26.04 -39.44
CA GLU A 250 17.24 -25.03 -40.44
C GLU A 250 18.74 -24.77 -40.44
N LEU A 251 19.38 -24.78 -39.27
CA LEU A 251 20.83 -24.67 -39.10
C LEU A 251 21.55 -25.83 -39.79
N SER A 252 21.05 -27.05 -39.60
CA SER A 252 21.60 -28.26 -40.23
C SER A 252 21.50 -28.18 -41.76
N LYS A 253 20.33 -27.81 -42.29
CA LYS A 253 20.13 -27.59 -43.74
C LYS A 253 21.11 -26.58 -44.32
N ARG A 254 21.36 -25.46 -43.63
CA ARG A 254 22.32 -24.45 -44.10
C ARG A 254 23.75 -24.95 -44.11
N LEU A 255 24.16 -25.72 -43.10
CA LEU A 255 25.51 -26.28 -43.05
C LEU A 255 25.75 -27.31 -44.15
N GLU A 256 24.75 -28.16 -44.44
CA GLU A 256 24.78 -29.11 -45.57
C GLU A 256 24.82 -28.40 -46.92
N ALA A 257 24.00 -27.36 -47.12
CA ALA A 257 24.00 -26.55 -48.34
C ALA A 257 25.36 -25.85 -48.58
N LEU A 258 26.11 -25.58 -47.51
CA LEU A 258 27.49 -25.06 -47.56
C LEU A 258 28.56 -26.16 -47.77
N GLY A 259 28.14 -27.39 -48.08
CA GLY A 259 29.02 -28.51 -48.41
C GLY A 259 29.63 -29.23 -47.20
N ASN A 260 29.06 -29.08 -46.00
CA ASN A 260 29.55 -29.77 -44.80
C ASN A 260 28.69 -30.99 -44.46
N GLU A 261 29.28 -32.01 -43.85
CA GLU A 261 28.53 -33.15 -43.31
C GLU A 261 27.85 -32.77 -41.98
N VAL A 262 26.54 -32.97 -41.87
CA VAL A 262 25.81 -32.97 -40.59
C VAL A 262 25.41 -34.42 -40.29
N ARG A 263 26.06 -35.04 -39.31
CA ARG A 263 25.88 -36.46 -39.00
C ARG A 263 24.67 -36.73 -38.10
N PHE A 264 24.23 -35.73 -37.35
CA PHE A 264 23.09 -35.85 -36.45
C PHE A 264 22.30 -34.54 -36.36
N THR A 265 20.99 -34.63 -36.49
CA THR A 265 20.02 -33.56 -36.19
C THR A 265 18.98 -34.09 -35.20
N GLY A 266 18.97 -33.55 -33.99
CA GLY A 266 18.02 -33.92 -32.92
C GLY A 266 16.93 -32.87 -32.70
N ILE A 267 15.69 -33.31 -32.54
CA ILE A 267 14.54 -32.46 -32.20
C ILE A 267 13.90 -33.04 -30.94
N ILE A 268 13.77 -32.22 -29.89
CA ILE A 268 13.27 -32.64 -28.59
C ILE A 268 12.02 -31.80 -28.25
N ASP A 269 10.92 -32.45 -27.85
CA ASP A 269 9.69 -31.78 -27.38
C ASP A 269 9.03 -30.85 -28.41
N ILE A 270 8.99 -31.30 -29.68
CA ILE A 270 8.15 -30.73 -30.73
C ILE A 270 7.26 -31.83 -31.30
N PRO A 271 5.92 -31.68 -31.32
CA PRO A 271 5.06 -32.64 -31.96
C PRO A 271 5.23 -32.59 -33.49
N ALA A 272 5.19 -33.76 -34.14
CA ALA A 272 5.28 -33.87 -35.61
C ALA A 272 4.14 -33.13 -36.36
N HIS A 273 3.05 -32.80 -35.65
CA HIS A 273 1.90 -32.06 -36.19
C HIS A 273 1.44 -30.98 -35.20
N ILE A 274 1.51 -29.72 -35.62
CA ILE A 274 1.00 -28.56 -34.85
C ILE A 274 -0.41 -28.21 -35.37
N PRO A 275 -1.48 -28.29 -34.53
CA PRO A 275 -2.85 -27.94 -34.92
C PRO A 275 -2.96 -26.51 -35.46
N ASP A 276 -3.88 -26.28 -36.40
CA ASP A 276 -4.05 -25.01 -37.13
C ASP A 276 -4.24 -23.78 -36.21
N GLN A 277 -4.88 -23.95 -35.05
CA GLN A 277 -5.05 -22.89 -34.04
C GLN A 277 -3.74 -22.37 -33.43
N ARG A 278 -2.64 -23.14 -33.48
CA ARG A 278 -1.31 -22.69 -33.04
C ARG A 278 -0.50 -22.01 -34.16
N ARG A 279 -1.03 -21.91 -35.39
CA ARG A 279 -0.27 -21.40 -36.54
C ARG A 279 -0.22 -19.87 -36.62
N ARG A 280 -1.06 -19.13 -35.88
CA ARG A 280 -1.04 -17.65 -35.83
C ARG A 280 -1.52 -17.11 -34.48
N PRO A 281 -0.76 -17.28 -33.39
CA PRO A 281 -1.09 -16.60 -32.15
C PRO A 281 -0.89 -15.09 -32.37
N ASP A 282 -1.96 -14.31 -32.20
CA ASP A 282 -1.87 -12.86 -32.14
C ASP A 282 -1.30 -12.42 -30.79
N TRP A 283 -0.92 -11.15 -30.69
CA TRP A 283 -0.35 -10.55 -29.47
C TRP A 283 -1.13 -10.93 -28.21
N THR A 284 -2.45 -10.72 -28.23
CA THR A 284 -3.35 -10.98 -27.09
C THR A 284 -3.30 -12.44 -26.68
N ARG A 285 -3.39 -13.37 -27.64
CA ARG A 285 -3.33 -14.80 -27.34
C ARG A 285 -1.96 -15.23 -26.83
N ILE A 286 -0.87 -14.59 -27.29
CA ILE A 286 0.48 -14.85 -26.77
C ILE A 286 0.56 -14.39 -25.31
N MET A 287 0.16 -13.15 -25.01
CA MET A 287 0.21 -12.61 -23.64
C MET A 287 -0.63 -13.45 -22.68
N LEU A 288 -1.87 -13.78 -23.04
CA LEU A 288 -2.73 -14.63 -22.20
C LEU A 288 -2.20 -16.05 -22.00
N ASN A 289 -1.58 -16.64 -23.04
CA ASN A 289 -0.91 -17.94 -22.89
C ASN A 289 0.32 -17.84 -21.99
N ILE A 290 1.06 -16.73 -22.04
CA ILE A 290 2.18 -16.47 -21.13
C ILE A 290 1.67 -16.33 -19.70
N SER A 291 0.61 -15.55 -19.46
CA SER A 291 -0.02 -15.41 -18.14
C SER A 291 -0.50 -16.76 -17.61
N TYR A 292 -1.16 -17.56 -18.45
CA TYR A 292 -1.53 -18.93 -18.11
C TYR A 292 -0.32 -19.81 -17.78
N PHE A 293 0.74 -19.74 -18.59
CA PHE A 293 1.95 -20.54 -18.39
C PHE A 293 2.65 -20.21 -17.07
N PHE A 294 2.65 -18.94 -16.68
CA PHE A 294 3.16 -18.48 -15.38
C PHE A 294 2.16 -18.68 -14.23
N SER A 295 1.02 -19.32 -14.47
CA SER A 295 -0.04 -19.54 -13.48
C SER A 295 -0.62 -18.23 -12.90
N LEU A 296 -0.52 -17.12 -13.65
CA LEU A 296 -1.18 -15.85 -13.33
C LEU A 296 -2.67 -15.90 -13.66
N LEU A 297 -3.07 -16.79 -14.57
CA LEU A 297 -4.45 -17.07 -14.94
C LEU A 297 -4.65 -18.57 -15.13
N SER A 298 -5.84 -19.08 -14.85
CA SER A 298 -6.24 -20.39 -15.33
C SER A 298 -6.43 -20.36 -16.85
N LYS A 299 -6.36 -21.53 -17.47
CA LYS A 299 -6.63 -21.67 -18.90
C LYS A 299 -8.04 -21.18 -19.26
N GLN A 300 -9.02 -21.40 -18.38
CA GLN A 300 -10.40 -21.01 -18.61
C GLN A 300 -10.56 -19.48 -18.62
N GLU A 301 -9.93 -18.79 -17.67
CA GLU A 301 -9.90 -17.32 -17.62
C GLU A 301 -9.16 -16.74 -18.82
N ALA A 302 -8.00 -17.30 -19.17
CA ALA A 302 -7.24 -16.89 -20.35
C ALA A 302 -8.04 -17.09 -21.64
N ASP A 303 -8.86 -18.14 -21.76
CA ASP A 303 -9.75 -18.35 -22.91
C ASP A 303 -10.92 -17.36 -22.92
N ALA A 304 -11.48 -17.05 -21.75
CA ALA A 304 -12.60 -16.12 -21.60
C ALA A 304 -12.24 -14.65 -21.88
N LEU A 305 -11.00 -14.24 -21.60
CA LEU A 305 -10.50 -12.88 -21.80
C LEU A 305 -10.09 -12.56 -23.25
N VAL A 306 -9.93 -13.57 -24.11
CA VAL A 306 -9.48 -13.33 -25.51
C VAL A 306 -10.39 -12.38 -26.28
N PRO A 307 -11.73 -12.52 -26.26
CA PRO A 307 -12.60 -11.68 -27.07
C PRO A 307 -12.55 -10.21 -26.67
N SER A 308 -12.49 -9.90 -25.36
CA SER A 308 -12.44 -8.53 -24.85
C SER A 308 -11.09 -7.88 -25.11
N LEU A 309 -9.99 -8.54 -24.76
CA LEU A 309 -8.65 -7.96 -24.93
C LEU A 309 -8.24 -7.75 -26.39
N ARG A 310 -8.82 -8.50 -27.34
CA ARG A 310 -8.55 -8.31 -28.77
C ARG A 310 -9.09 -7.01 -29.34
N LEU A 311 -10.02 -6.38 -28.64
CA LEU A 311 -10.57 -5.08 -29.05
C LEU A 311 -9.65 -3.92 -28.67
N LEU A 312 -8.66 -4.19 -27.82
CA LEU A 312 -7.69 -3.21 -27.32
C LEU A 312 -6.42 -3.19 -28.18
N THR A 313 -5.79 -2.02 -28.29
CA THR A 313 -4.45 -1.88 -28.84
C THR A 313 -3.40 -2.55 -27.94
N ARG A 314 -2.20 -2.84 -28.47
CA ARG A 314 -1.11 -3.42 -27.67
C ARG A 314 -0.67 -2.52 -26.52
N LYS A 315 -0.79 -1.19 -26.70
CA LYS A 315 -0.41 -0.21 -25.68
C LYS A 315 -1.41 -0.25 -24.53
N GLU A 316 -2.71 -0.21 -24.83
CA GLU A 316 -3.78 -0.34 -23.83
C GLU A 316 -3.69 -1.66 -23.06
N GLN A 317 -3.32 -2.77 -23.72
CA GLN A 317 -3.15 -4.06 -23.03
C GLN A 317 -1.98 -4.09 -22.03
N MET A 318 -1.03 -3.16 -22.11
CA MET A 318 0.21 -3.16 -21.31
C MET A 318 0.31 -2.01 -20.32
N ASP A 319 -0.50 -0.98 -20.51
CA ASP A 319 -0.52 0.24 -19.70
C ASP A 319 -1.76 0.18 -18.80
N GLY A 320 -1.54 0.00 -17.48
CA GLY A 320 -2.63 -0.21 -16.51
C GLY A 320 -3.75 0.83 -16.60
N PRO A 321 -3.45 2.14 -16.50
CA PRO A 321 -4.46 3.17 -16.68
C PRO A 321 -5.22 3.09 -18.01
N LEU A 322 -4.52 2.93 -19.14
CA LEU A 322 -5.20 2.81 -20.44
C LEU A 322 -6.04 1.52 -20.53
N LEU A 323 -5.63 0.44 -19.85
CA LEU A 323 -6.43 -0.77 -19.74
C LEU A 323 -7.72 -0.51 -18.94
N ALA A 324 -7.62 0.19 -17.81
CA ALA A 324 -8.77 0.52 -16.97
C ALA A 324 -9.78 1.39 -17.74
N GLU A 325 -9.30 2.44 -18.42
CA GLU A 325 -10.12 3.28 -19.30
C GLU A 325 -10.81 2.46 -20.39
N ALA A 326 -10.06 1.64 -21.13
CA ALA A 326 -10.63 0.88 -22.23
C ALA A 326 -11.58 -0.24 -21.76
N VAL A 327 -11.36 -0.82 -20.58
CA VAL A 327 -12.29 -1.75 -19.93
C VAL A 327 -13.60 -1.04 -19.56
N CYS A 328 -13.51 0.16 -19.00
CA CYS A 328 -14.69 0.99 -18.72
C CYS A 328 -15.49 1.25 -20.00
N GLU A 329 -14.83 1.67 -21.08
CA GLU A 329 -15.48 1.94 -22.37
C GLU A 329 -16.15 0.70 -22.97
N TYR A 330 -15.46 -0.44 -22.90
CA TYR A 330 -15.96 -1.70 -23.48
C TYR A 330 -17.21 -2.22 -22.77
N PHE A 331 -17.21 -2.18 -21.43
CA PHE A 331 -18.36 -2.64 -20.64
C PHE A 331 -19.40 -1.55 -20.38
N ASN A 332 -19.10 -0.31 -20.79
CA ASN A 332 -19.95 0.86 -20.56
C ASN A 332 -20.28 1.03 -19.07
N TYR A 333 -19.24 0.97 -18.22
CA TYR A 333 -19.38 1.17 -16.76
C TYR A 333 -19.70 2.62 -16.41
N SER A 334 -19.13 3.56 -17.16
CA SER A 334 -19.39 5.00 -17.03
C SER A 334 -19.53 5.64 -18.41
N THR A 335 -20.24 6.77 -18.48
CA THR A 335 -20.30 7.62 -19.67
C THR A 335 -19.08 8.56 -19.79
N THR A 336 -18.23 8.62 -18.76
CA THR A 336 -17.09 9.53 -18.60
C THR A 336 -15.80 8.76 -18.27
N CYS A 337 -15.58 7.62 -18.92
CA CYS A 337 -14.46 6.71 -18.63
C CYS A 337 -13.08 7.37 -18.61
N TYR A 338 -12.81 8.34 -19.51
CA TYR A 338 -11.55 9.09 -19.49
C TYR A 338 -11.40 9.94 -18.22
N ASP A 339 -12.47 10.61 -17.78
CA ASP A 339 -12.41 11.48 -16.61
C ASP A 339 -12.20 10.68 -15.31
N GLU A 340 -12.68 9.44 -15.26
CA GLU A 340 -12.59 8.56 -14.09
C GLU A 340 -11.36 7.64 -14.09
N TYR A 341 -10.99 7.05 -15.23
CA TYR A 341 -10.03 5.95 -15.31
C TYR A 341 -8.78 6.25 -16.13
N SER A 342 -8.61 7.47 -16.64
CA SER A 342 -7.37 7.82 -17.34
C SER A 342 -6.17 7.83 -16.40
N VAL A 343 -4.98 8.02 -16.98
CA VAL A 343 -3.72 8.21 -16.24
C VAL A 343 -3.72 9.43 -15.32
N LEU A 344 -4.62 10.40 -15.55
CA LEU A 344 -4.77 11.60 -14.72
C LEU A 344 -5.79 11.41 -13.60
N ALA A 345 -6.42 10.24 -13.52
CA ALA A 345 -7.48 9.91 -12.57
C ALA A 345 -7.19 8.55 -11.91
N LEU A 346 -8.22 7.76 -11.63
CA LEU A 346 -8.14 6.54 -10.83
C LEU A 346 -7.54 5.33 -11.56
N GLY A 347 -7.26 5.42 -12.87
CA GLY A 347 -6.74 4.27 -13.64
C GLY A 347 -5.46 3.69 -13.07
N SER A 348 -4.56 4.55 -12.59
CA SER A 348 -3.32 4.13 -11.94
C SER A 348 -3.57 3.44 -10.60
N VAL A 349 -4.46 4.00 -9.78
CA VAL A 349 -4.84 3.44 -8.47
C VAL A 349 -5.51 2.09 -8.65
N PHE A 350 -6.55 2.03 -9.47
CA PHE A 350 -7.36 0.85 -9.68
C PHE A 350 -6.52 -0.34 -10.13
N THR A 351 -5.64 -0.13 -11.11
CA THR A 351 -4.78 -1.21 -11.61
C THR A 351 -3.73 -1.68 -10.60
N GLN A 352 -3.23 -0.79 -9.74
CA GLN A 352 -2.34 -1.17 -8.64
C GLN A 352 -3.08 -1.98 -7.57
N VAL A 353 -4.27 -1.52 -7.16
CA VAL A 353 -5.09 -2.22 -6.16
C VAL A 353 -5.47 -3.61 -6.64
N VAL A 354 -6.01 -3.73 -7.85
CA VAL A 354 -6.38 -5.04 -8.42
C VAL A 354 -5.17 -5.97 -8.58
N ALA A 355 -3.98 -5.43 -8.85
CA ALA A 355 -2.76 -6.23 -8.98
C ALA A 355 -2.20 -6.74 -7.64
N LEU A 356 -2.48 -6.05 -6.54
CA LEU A 356 -1.90 -6.32 -5.21
C LEU A 356 -2.88 -6.96 -4.23
N ALA A 357 -4.18 -6.78 -4.44
CA ALA A 357 -5.24 -7.34 -3.61
C ALA A 357 -5.42 -8.85 -3.81
N ASP A 358 -5.91 -9.54 -2.77
CA ASP A 358 -6.46 -10.90 -2.94
C ASP A 358 -7.83 -10.85 -3.60
N VAL A 359 -7.84 -10.64 -4.92
CA VAL A 359 -9.07 -10.52 -5.72
C VAL A 359 -9.93 -11.78 -5.73
N GLY A 360 -9.38 -12.93 -5.32
CA GLY A 360 -10.12 -14.19 -5.17
C GLY A 360 -10.73 -14.38 -3.78
N GLY A 361 -10.34 -13.55 -2.80
CA GLY A 361 -10.72 -13.67 -1.40
C GLY A 361 -11.52 -12.47 -0.88
N TYR A 362 -11.23 -12.08 0.37
CA TYR A 362 -11.96 -11.04 1.09
C TYR A 362 -11.80 -9.66 0.43
N ASP A 363 -10.58 -9.32 0.00
CA ASP A 363 -10.30 -8.08 -0.71
C ASP A 363 -11.13 -7.98 -2.00
N GLY A 364 -11.16 -9.04 -2.79
CA GLY A 364 -11.98 -9.12 -4.02
C GLY A 364 -13.47 -8.91 -3.77
N GLN A 365 -14.02 -9.50 -2.69
CA GLN A 365 -15.43 -9.29 -2.32
C GLN A 365 -15.67 -7.83 -1.89
N ASN A 366 -14.77 -7.27 -1.10
CA ASN A 366 -14.82 -5.88 -0.68
C ASN A 366 -14.78 -4.93 -1.89
N ILE A 367 -13.80 -5.08 -2.78
CA ILE A 367 -13.67 -4.32 -4.04
C ILE A 367 -14.94 -4.46 -4.88
N CYS A 368 -15.46 -5.67 -5.06
CA CYS A 368 -16.67 -5.90 -5.85
C CYS A 368 -17.92 -5.22 -5.24
N SER A 369 -18.03 -5.19 -3.91
CA SER A 369 -19.13 -4.53 -3.20
C SER A 369 -18.99 -3.01 -3.17
N GLY A 370 -17.80 -2.47 -2.90
CA GLY A 370 -17.55 -1.04 -2.77
C GLY A 370 -17.44 -0.32 -4.12
N PHE A 371 -16.74 -0.92 -5.09
CA PHE A 371 -16.42 -0.28 -6.37
C PHE A 371 -17.56 -0.33 -7.37
N SER A 372 -18.33 -1.42 -7.39
CA SER A 372 -19.35 -1.63 -8.43
C SER A 372 -20.72 -2.03 -7.87
N SER A 373 -20.86 -2.17 -6.56
CA SER A 373 -22.08 -2.68 -5.92
C SER A 373 -22.57 -4.01 -6.54
N LEU A 374 -21.65 -4.82 -7.06
CA LEU A 374 -21.97 -6.07 -7.77
C LEU A 374 -21.97 -7.30 -6.86
N CYS A 375 -21.38 -7.17 -5.67
CA CYS A 375 -21.32 -8.23 -4.67
C CYS A 375 -21.92 -7.77 -3.32
N PRO A 376 -22.43 -8.70 -2.50
CA PRO A 376 -22.78 -8.41 -1.12
C PRO A 376 -21.57 -7.93 -0.33
N ILE A 377 -21.77 -6.93 0.54
CA ILE A 377 -20.75 -6.44 1.47
C ILE A 377 -20.31 -7.61 2.35
N PRO A 378 -18.99 -7.88 2.50
CA PRO A 378 -18.53 -8.97 3.34
C PRO A 378 -18.76 -8.64 4.83
N PRO A 379 -18.97 -9.66 5.68
CA PRO A 379 -19.09 -9.45 7.12
C PRO A 379 -17.76 -8.96 7.73
N THR A 380 -17.83 -8.42 8.94
CA THR A 380 -16.63 -8.07 9.72
C THR A 380 -15.78 -9.30 10.03
N VAL A 381 -14.46 -9.12 10.00
CA VAL A 381 -13.52 -10.14 10.43
C VAL A 381 -13.49 -10.19 11.96
N PRO A 382 -13.49 -11.38 12.59
CA PRO A 382 -13.32 -11.49 14.04
C PRO A 382 -12.03 -10.82 14.52
N LEU A 383 -12.14 -9.89 15.46
CA LEU A 383 -10.98 -9.19 16.03
C LEU A 383 -10.24 -10.08 17.04
N ASN A 384 -8.91 -10.14 16.94
CA ASN A 384 -8.06 -10.72 17.98
C ASN A 384 -7.50 -9.61 18.89
N LEU A 385 -8.11 -9.44 20.07
CA LEU A 385 -7.75 -8.39 21.02
C LEU A 385 -6.89 -8.88 22.19
N THR A 386 -6.47 -10.16 22.18
CA THR A 386 -5.80 -10.82 23.34
C THR A 386 -4.63 -10.00 23.88
N ASP A 387 -3.80 -9.45 22.97
CA ASP A 387 -2.62 -8.65 23.30
C ASP A 387 -2.70 -7.23 22.73
N TRP A 388 -3.90 -6.78 22.31
CA TRP A 388 -4.06 -5.46 21.72
C TRP A 388 -3.98 -4.34 22.77
N PHE A 389 -4.61 -4.53 23.93
CA PHE A 389 -4.61 -3.54 25.00
C PHE A 389 -3.57 -3.89 26.04
N ALA A 390 -2.67 -2.95 26.35
CA ALA A 390 -1.62 -3.15 27.34
C ALA A 390 -2.18 -3.40 28.76
N LYS A 391 -3.31 -2.78 29.09
CA LYS A 391 -4.03 -2.96 30.35
C LYS A 391 -5.52 -3.21 30.09
N PRO A 392 -6.22 -4.00 30.93
CA PRO A 392 -7.67 -4.12 30.85
C PRO A 392 -8.36 -2.81 31.28
N LYS A 393 -9.62 -2.62 30.86
CA LYS A 393 -10.46 -1.50 31.33
C LYS A 393 -10.53 -1.52 32.86
N PRO A 394 -10.25 -0.40 33.57
CA PRO A 394 -10.33 -0.38 35.02
C PRO A 394 -11.71 -0.79 35.54
N ASN A 395 -11.75 -1.62 36.58
CA ASN A 395 -12.99 -2.03 37.24
C ASN A 395 -12.78 -2.08 38.78
N PRO A 396 -13.38 -1.15 39.56
CA PRO A 396 -14.26 -0.07 39.11
C PRO A 396 -13.50 0.99 38.29
N LEU A 397 -14.24 1.79 37.53
CA LEU A 397 -13.67 2.95 36.83
C LEU A 397 -13.03 3.94 37.82
N PRO A 398 -12.01 4.71 37.40
CA PRO A 398 -11.47 5.79 38.22
C PRO A 398 -12.56 6.82 38.53
N PRO A 399 -12.47 7.52 39.68
CA PRO A 399 -13.39 8.62 39.97
C PRO A 399 -13.38 9.67 38.85
N PRO A 400 -14.54 10.18 38.41
CA PRO A 400 -14.59 11.25 37.41
C PRO A 400 -13.81 12.49 37.86
N LYS A 401 -13.13 13.15 36.92
CA LYS A 401 -12.55 14.47 37.16
C LYS A 401 -13.65 15.44 37.60
N GLN A 402 -13.33 16.29 38.57
CA GLN A 402 -14.27 17.28 39.06
C GLN A 402 -14.28 18.49 38.11
N PRO A 403 -15.46 19.05 37.77
CA PRO A 403 -15.54 20.24 36.96
C PRO A 403 -14.88 21.42 37.68
N SER A 404 -14.18 22.24 36.90
CA SER A 404 -13.57 23.48 37.37
C SER A 404 -14.61 24.57 37.65
N GLY A 405 -15.70 24.57 36.89
CA GLY A 405 -16.65 25.69 36.81
C GLY A 405 -16.18 26.84 35.91
N GLU A 406 -14.96 26.78 35.37
CA GLU A 406 -14.45 27.68 34.34
C GLU A 406 -14.70 27.10 32.95
N ARG A 407 -15.01 27.97 31.98
CA ARG A 407 -15.40 27.57 30.62
C ARG A 407 -14.36 28.00 29.60
N LEU A 408 -13.98 27.06 28.74
CA LEU A 408 -13.23 27.32 27.51
C LEU A 408 -14.20 27.51 26.34
N LYS A 409 -13.80 28.30 25.34
CA LYS A 409 -14.48 28.39 24.05
C LYS A 409 -13.61 27.78 22.97
N VAL A 410 -14.16 26.81 22.25
CA VAL A 410 -13.45 26.05 21.22
C VAL A 410 -14.21 26.10 19.91
N LEU A 411 -13.55 26.59 18.85
CA LEU A 411 -14.14 26.63 17.51
C LEU A 411 -13.94 25.29 16.79
N HIS A 412 -14.94 24.85 16.05
CA HIS A 412 -14.88 23.74 15.12
C HIS A 412 -15.26 24.22 13.72
N VAL A 413 -14.26 24.18 12.82
CA VAL A 413 -14.42 24.44 11.39
C VAL A 413 -14.20 23.14 10.65
N SER A 414 -15.01 22.85 9.64
CA SER A 414 -14.91 21.64 8.82
C SER A 414 -15.31 21.94 7.39
N ASP A 415 -14.82 21.13 6.44
CA ASP A 415 -15.31 21.05 5.06
C ASP A 415 -15.45 22.44 4.43
N ILE A 416 -14.30 23.13 4.32
CA ILE A 416 -14.24 24.46 3.74
C ILE A 416 -14.47 24.37 2.24
N HIS A 417 -13.82 23.41 1.57
CA HIS A 417 -13.82 23.24 0.12
C HIS A 417 -13.72 24.56 -0.63
N ILE A 418 -12.57 25.23 -0.47
CA ILE A 418 -12.30 26.46 -1.20
C ILE A 418 -12.27 26.14 -2.69
N ASP A 419 -13.05 26.87 -3.48
CA ASP A 419 -12.98 26.85 -4.93
C ASP A 419 -12.30 28.12 -5.47
N PRO A 420 -10.97 28.10 -5.72
CA PRO A 420 -10.26 29.18 -6.37
C PRO A 420 -10.73 29.46 -7.81
N ARG A 421 -11.47 28.52 -8.42
CA ARG A 421 -12.00 28.61 -9.79
C ARG A 421 -13.46 29.04 -9.83
N TYR A 422 -14.08 29.32 -8.68
CA TYR A 422 -15.44 29.82 -8.62
C TYR A 422 -15.62 31.06 -9.49
N ALA A 423 -16.63 31.05 -10.36
CA ALA A 423 -16.91 32.14 -11.30
C ALA A 423 -18.27 32.77 -11.01
N THR A 424 -18.27 34.00 -10.45
CA THR A 424 -19.51 34.76 -10.23
C THR A 424 -20.27 34.97 -11.54
N GLY A 425 -21.56 34.66 -11.54
CA GLY A 425 -22.46 34.77 -12.68
C GLY A 425 -22.47 33.56 -13.62
N SER A 426 -21.61 32.56 -13.42
CA SER A 426 -21.67 31.28 -14.14
C SER A 426 -22.89 30.45 -13.74
N GLU A 427 -23.12 29.30 -14.38
CA GLU A 427 -24.29 28.46 -14.08
C GLU A 427 -24.18 27.83 -12.67
N ALA A 428 -25.18 28.05 -11.83
CA ALA A 428 -25.30 27.49 -10.49
C ALA A 428 -26.34 26.35 -10.38
N ASN A 429 -27.10 26.08 -11.45
CA ASN A 429 -28.00 24.94 -11.57
C ASN A 429 -27.60 24.09 -12.78
N CYS A 430 -26.38 23.56 -12.74
CA CYS A 430 -25.77 22.79 -13.81
C CYS A 430 -26.18 21.29 -13.77
N SER A 431 -25.70 20.50 -14.73
CA SER A 431 -25.92 19.05 -14.77
C SER A 431 -24.75 18.22 -14.20
N ALA A 432 -23.67 18.87 -13.76
CA ALA A 432 -22.56 18.23 -13.07
C ALA A 432 -22.81 18.20 -11.55
N TYR A 433 -22.00 17.43 -10.81
CA TYR A 433 -22.08 17.38 -9.35
C TYR A 433 -21.80 18.75 -8.70
N MET A 434 -20.77 19.45 -9.18
CA MET A 434 -20.41 20.81 -8.74
C MET A 434 -20.54 21.81 -9.89
N CYS A 435 -21.18 22.94 -9.62
CA CYS A 435 -21.47 24.02 -10.55
C CYS A 435 -20.59 25.27 -10.30
N CYS A 436 -21.08 26.46 -10.67
CA CYS A 436 -20.46 27.77 -10.45
C CYS A 436 -19.06 27.95 -11.07
N ARG A 437 -18.84 27.39 -12.27
CA ARG A 437 -17.62 27.55 -13.04
C ARG A 437 -17.91 27.88 -14.50
N ASP A 438 -16.99 28.59 -15.14
CA ASP A 438 -17.13 29.05 -16.53
C ASP A 438 -17.27 27.89 -17.55
N ASN A 439 -16.74 26.71 -17.21
CA ASN A 439 -16.75 25.53 -18.09
C ASN A 439 -17.84 24.50 -17.73
N VAL A 440 -18.76 24.84 -16.82
CA VAL A 440 -19.83 23.95 -16.37
C VAL A 440 -21.18 24.59 -16.73
N TYR A 441 -22.12 23.77 -17.23
CA TYR A 441 -23.40 24.25 -17.75
C TYR A 441 -24.52 23.26 -17.44
N ASN A 442 -25.76 23.73 -17.63
CA ASN A 442 -26.94 22.89 -17.58
C ASN A 442 -27.14 22.21 -18.95
N ALA A 443 -27.17 20.89 -19.01
CA ALA A 443 -27.25 20.13 -20.26
C ALA A 443 -28.56 20.37 -21.04
N ASP A 444 -29.64 20.78 -20.37
CA ASP A 444 -30.91 21.16 -21.00
C ASP A 444 -30.87 22.60 -21.58
N SER A 445 -29.84 23.38 -21.21
CA SER A 445 -29.69 24.79 -21.58
C SER A 445 -28.21 25.20 -21.74
N PRO A 446 -27.42 24.52 -22.60
CA PRO A 446 -25.96 24.66 -22.64
C PRO A 446 -25.45 26.06 -23.02
N ASP A 447 -26.27 26.84 -23.73
CA ASP A 447 -25.92 28.19 -24.18
C ASP A 447 -26.57 29.30 -23.34
N GLN A 448 -27.19 28.97 -22.20
CA GLN A 448 -27.92 29.93 -21.37
C GLN A 448 -27.68 29.67 -19.88
N ILE A 449 -27.40 30.74 -19.12
CA ILE A 449 -27.36 30.68 -17.66
C ILE A 449 -28.80 30.72 -17.14
N VAL A 450 -29.25 29.62 -16.54
CA VAL A 450 -30.58 29.49 -15.91
C VAL A 450 -30.56 30.10 -14.53
N LEU A 451 -29.54 29.79 -13.73
CA LEU A 451 -29.34 30.35 -12.40
C LEU A 451 -27.93 30.94 -12.31
N PRO A 452 -27.76 32.28 -12.28
CA PRO A 452 -26.43 32.87 -12.13
C PRO A 452 -25.89 32.62 -10.72
N ALA A 453 -24.66 32.14 -10.64
CA ALA A 453 -23.88 31.97 -9.42
C ALA A 453 -23.70 33.30 -8.69
N SER A 454 -24.18 33.38 -7.45
CA SER A 454 -24.02 34.59 -6.63
C SER A 454 -22.56 34.81 -6.23
N ARG A 455 -22.16 36.01 -5.83
CA ARG A 455 -20.80 36.28 -5.34
C ARG A 455 -20.40 35.41 -4.15
N TYR A 456 -21.35 34.96 -3.33
CA TYR A 456 -21.07 34.25 -2.08
C TYR A 456 -21.37 32.75 -2.12
N GLY A 457 -21.65 32.18 -3.29
CA GLY A 457 -21.94 30.76 -3.44
C GLY A 457 -23.39 30.48 -3.84
N ALA A 458 -23.69 29.20 -4.03
CA ALA A 458 -25.02 28.65 -4.29
C ALA A 458 -25.06 27.18 -3.85
N TYR A 459 -26.25 26.59 -3.78
CA TYR A 459 -26.46 25.23 -3.24
C TYR A 459 -25.70 24.10 -3.95
N TYR A 460 -25.34 24.26 -5.22
CA TYR A 460 -24.55 23.27 -5.98
C TYR A 460 -23.09 23.69 -6.17
N CYS A 461 -22.56 24.53 -5.28
CA CYS A 461 -21.26 25.13 -5.48
C CYS A 461 -20.43 25.11 -4.21
N ASP A 462 -19.14 24.87 -4.40
CA ASP A 462 -18.14 25.00 -3.35
C ASP A 462 -17.86 26.45 -2.98
N THR A 463 -17.13 26.62 -1.87
CA THR A 463 -16.93 27.90 -1.20
C THR A 463 -16.09 28.86 -2.04
N PRO A 464 -16.63 29.97 -2.54
CA PRO A 464 -15.78 31.04 -3.07
C PRO A 464 -15.02 31.74 -1.94
N LEU A 465 -13.88 32.37 -2.27
CA LEU A 465 -13.07 33.11 -1.30
C LEU A 465 -13.87 34.20 -0.55
N SER A 466 -14.84 34.81 -1.20
CA SER A 466 -15.77 35.78 -0.60
C SER A 466 -16.58 35.17 0.56
N LEU A 467 -17.10 33.96 0.40
CA LEU A 467 -17.84 33.27 1.46
C LEU A 467 -16.92 32.86 2.60
N MET A 468 -15.76 32.30 2.29
CA MET A 468 -14.75 31.92 3.29
C MET A 468 -14.36 33.12 4.17
N VAL A 469 -14.05 34.26 3.56
CA VAL A 469 -13.69 35.48 4.30
C VAL A 469 -14.87 35.98 5.14
N SER A 470 -16.08 36.04 4.58
CA SER A 470 -17.27 36.47 5.34
C SER A 470 -17.58 35.57 6.53
N ALA A 471 -17.36 34.26 6.40
CA ALA A 471 -17.50 33.33 7.52
C ALA A 471 -16.49 33.65 8.63
N MET A 472 -15.21 33.74 8.27
CA MET A 472 -14.14 33.98 9.24
C MET A 472 -14.26 35.34 9.93
N GLU A 473 -14.74 36.38 9.25
CA GLU A 473 -15.04 37.69 9.83
C GLU A 473 -16.21 37.65 10.82
N ALA A 474 -17.17 36.74 10.64
CA ALA A 474 -18.34 36.60 11.50
C ALA A 474 -18.05 35.82 12.80
N VAL A 475 -17.07 34.91 12.79
CA VAL A 475 -16.79 33.99 13.90
C VAL A 475 -16.54 34.72 15.22
N ALA A 476 -15.58 35.65 15.27
CA ALA A 476 -15.17 36.25 16.54
C ALA A 476 -16.27 37.13 17.18
N PRO A 477 -16.96 38.01 16.43
CA PRO A 477 -18.07 38.80 16.97
C PRO A 477 -19.24 37.95 17.47
N LEU A 478 -19.63 36.92 16.72
CA LEU A 478 -20.80 36.08 17.06
C LEU A 478 -20.54 35.17 18.26
N THR A 479 -19.29 34.74 18.44
CA THR A 479 -18.90 33.90 19.57
C THR A 479 -18.46 34.71 20.79
N GLY A 480 -18.37 36.04 20.67
CA GLY A 480 -17.87 36.92 21.73
C GLY A 480 -16.43 36.61 22.10
N THR A 481 -15.57 36.43 21.08
CA THR A 481 -14.13 36.11 21.21
C THR A 481 -13.23 37.17 20.58
N GLU A 482 -13.76 38.32 20.14
CA GLU A 482 -12.98 39.41 19.52
C GLU A 482 -11.82 39.90 20.39
N GLU A 483 -12.04 40.02 21.71
CA GLU A 483 -11.05 40.54 22.64
C GLU A 483 -10.14 39.44 23.23
N THR A 484 -10.69 38.23 23.42
CA THR A 484 -10.00 37.14 24.14
C THR A 484 -9.38 36.10 23.22
N GLY A 485 -9.85 35.98 21.98
CA GLY A 485 -9.62 34.81 21.13
C GLY A 485 -10.33 33.56 21.65
N PHE A 486 -10.14 32.46 20.93
CA PHE A 486 -10.48 31.10 21.38
C PHE A 486 -9.35 30.51 22.22
N ASP A 487 -9.67 29.58 23.11
CA ASP A 487 -8.65 28.83 23.86
C ASP A 487 -7.86 27.88 22.93
N PHE A 488 -8.53 27.36 21.92
CA PHE A 488 -7.99 26.68 20.74
C PHE A 488 -9.12 26.44 19.73
N SER A 489 -8.76 25.96 18.55
CA SER A 489 -9.71 25.54 17.52
C SER A 489 -9.35 24.16 16.99
N ILE A 490 -10.33 23.46 16.43
CA ILE A 490 -10.13 22.25 15.64
C ILE A 490 -10.55 22.52 14.19
N PHE A 491 -9.79 21.96 13.25
CA PHE A 491 -10.10 22.00 11.83
C PHE A 491 -10.08 20.58 11.26
N THR A 492 -11.23 20.04 10.93
CA THR A 492 -11.39 18.62 10.58
C THR A 492 -11.18 18.31 9.10
N GLY A 493 -10.37 19.10 8.38
CA GLY A 493 -9.95 18.80 7.00
C GLY A 493 -10.94 19.23 5.91
N ASP A 494 -10.66 18.81 4.69
CA ASP A 494 -11.39 19.13 3.45
C ASP A 494 -11.30 20.61 3.07
N LEU A 495 -10.10 20.94 2.59
CA LEU A 495 -9.64 22.26 2.18
C LEU A 495 -10.08 22.59 0.76
N THR A 496 -9.95 21.63 -0.16
CA THR A 496 -10.01 21.78 -1.62
C THR A 496 -11.40 21.46 -2.19
N ALA A 497 -11.73 22.03 -3.35
CA ALA A 497 -13.03 21.81 -3.99
C ALA A 497 -13.22 20.39 -4.57
N HIS A 498 -14.48 20.04 -4.84
CA HIS A 498 -14.95 18.76 -5.41
C HIS A 498 -14.70 18.66 -6.92
N ASP A 499 -13.48 18.93 -7.34
CA ASP A 499 -13.05 18.71 -8.71
C ASP A 499 -13.00 17.23 -9.07
N ASN A 500 -13.26 16.93 -10.34
CA ASN A 500 -12.92 15.62 -10.89
C ASN A 500 -11.41 15.38 -10.76
N ASP A 501 -11.00 14.13 -10.54
CA ASP A 501 -9.58 13.77 -10.35
C ASP A 501 -8.68 14.24 -11.50
N ASN A 502 -9.18 14.17 -12.74
CA ASN A 502 -8.46 14.63 -13.92
C ASN A 502 -8.28 16.17 -14.01
N GLN A 503 -8.91 16.92 -13.11
CA GLN A 503 -8.78 18.36 -12.93
C GLN A 503 -8.03 18.73 -11.64
N TYR A 504 -7.57 17.72 -10.90
CA TYR A 504 -6.75 17.87 -9.70
C TYR A 504 -5.26 17.90 -10.04
N SER A 505 -4.48 18.53 -9.16
CA SER A 505 -3.03 18.45 -9.22
C SER A 505 -2.43 18.71 -7.84
N ARG A 506 -1.24 18.17 -7.59
CA ARG A 506 -0.47 18.49 -6.38
C ARG A 506 -0.31 20.00 -6.17
N ALA A 507 -0.04 20.76 -7.23
CA ALA A 507 0.12 22.21 -7.13
C ALA A 507 -1.19 22.93 -6.74
N TYR A 508 -2.34 22.39 -7.15
CA TYR A 508 -3.64 22.91 -6.74
C TYR A 508 -3.91 22.66 -5.25
N VAL A 509 -3.60 21.44 -4.77
CA VAL A 509 -3.71 21.08 -3.34
C VAL A 509 -2.82 21.97 -2.48
N GLU A 510 -1.52 22.04 -2.79
CA GLU A 510 -0.55 22.89 -2.06
C GLU A 510 -0.98 24.37 -2.05
N TYR A 511 -1.58 24.87 -3.14
CA TYR A 511 -2.11 26.23 -3.20
C TYR A 511 -3.29 26.44 -2.25
N ALA A 512 -4.26 25.51 -2.23
CA ALA A 512 -5.42 25.59 -1.36
C ALA A 512 -5.03 25.48 0.12
N GLU A 513 -4.14 24.55 0.48
CA GLU A 513 -3.59 24.38 1.82
C GLU A 513 -2.95 25.67 2.34
N VAL A 514 -2.05 26.26 1.55
CA VAL A 514 -1.41 27.53 1.90
C VAL A 514 -2.44 28.64 2.07
N MET A 515 -3.42 28.76 1.18
CA MET A 515 -4.45 29.79 1.30
C MET A 515 -5.28 29.63 2.57
N VAL A 516 -5.84 28.44 2.79
CA VAL A 516 -6.78 28.21 3.90
C VAL A 516 -6.06 28.31 5.24
N TYR A 517 -4.89 27.72 5.41
CA TYR A 517 -4.16 27.81 6.67
C TYR A 517 -3.74 29.25 7.01
N ASN A 518 -3.28 30.03 6.02
CA ASN A 518 -2.99 31.45 6.23
C ASN A 518 -4.25 32.25 6.63
N LEU A 519 -5.40 31.96 6.03
CA LEU A 519 -6.67 32.62 6.39
C LEU A 519 -7.10 32.24 7.81
N LEU A 520 -7.06 30.95 8.15
CA LEU A 520 -7.35 30.48 9.51
C LEU A 520 -6.43 31.17 10.52
N LYS A 521 -5.12 31.23 10.29
CA LYS A 521 -4.19 31.94 11.17
C LYS A 521 -4.55 33.42 11.32
N LYS A 522 -4.84 34.08 10.20
CA LYS A 522 -5.13 35.51 10.16
C LYS A 522 -6.36 35.86 10.99
N PHE A 523 -7.43 35.08 10.89
CA PHE A 523 -8.71 35.40 11.53
C PHE A 523 -8.85 34.82 12.95
N LEU A 524 -8.28 33.65 13.21
CA LEU A 524 -8.36 33.00 14.54
C LEU A 524 -7.25 33.45 15.49
N GLY A 525 -6.21 34.11 14.97
CA GLY A 525 -5.17 34.74 15.75
C GLY A 525 -4.10 33.76 16.28
N PRO A 526 -3.55 34.01 17.48
CA PRO A 526 -2.39 33.26 17.97
C PRO A 526 -2.74 31.89 18.56
N ALA A 527 -4.01 31.62 18.87
CA ALA A 527 -4.43 30.34 19.42
C ALA A 527 -4.14 29.19 18.43
N PRO A 528 -3.80 27.99 18.94
CA PRO A 528 -3.51 26.85 18.08
C PRO A 528 -4.78 26.36 17.36
N VAL A 529 -4.63 26.01 16.09
CA VAL A 529 -5.63 25.28 15.31
C VAL A 529 -5.12 23.86 15.13
N TYR A 530 -5.78 22.90 15.78
CA TYR A 530 -5.45 21.48 15.62
C TYR A 530 -6.17 20.95 14.39
N ALA A 531 -5.45 20.94 13.27
CA ALA A 531 -5.94 20.50 11.98
C ALA A 531 -5.75 18.99 11.79
N THR A 532 -6.61 18.36 11.00
CA THR A 532 -6.46 16.98 10.51
C THR A 532 -6.57 16.96 8.99
N VAL A 533 -6.18 15.84 8.37
CA VAL A 533 -6.31 15.62 6.92
C VAL A 533 -7.74 15.18 6.58
N GLY A 534 -8.35 15.83 5.61
CA GLY A 534 -9.59 15.40 4.97
C GLY A 534 -9.34 14.67 3.65
N ASN A 535 -10.36 13.99 3.15
CA ASN A 535 -10.19 13.10 2.00
C ASN A 535 -9.96 13.82 0.67
N HIS A 536 -10.28 15.11 0.57
CA HIS A 536 -9.95 15.93 -0.59
C HIS A 536 -8.54 16.54 -0.52
N ASP A 537 -7.85 16.44 0.62
CA ASP A 537 -6.59 17.15 0.89
C ASP A 537 -5.35 16.47 0.27
N THR A 538 -5.54 15.62 -0.76
CA THR A 538 -4.46 14.88 -1.42
C THR A 538 -4.60 14.85 -2.94
N TYR A 539 -3.49 14.61 -3.65
CA TYR A 539 -3.49 14.50 -5.11
C TYR A 539 -3.45 13.05 -5.58
N ILE A 540 -4.42 12.76 -6.47
CA ILE A 540 -5.35 11.62 -6.46
C ILE A 540 -6.14 11.58 -5.15
N GLN A 541 -7.34 12.15 -5.18
CA GLN A 541 -8.18 12.39 -4.01
C GLN A 541 -8.51 11.07 -3.29
N PHE A 542 -8.80 11.15 -2.00
CA PHE A 542 -9.17 10.05 -1.10
C PHE A 542 -8.07 9.01 -0.84
N GLN A 543 -6.93 9.06 -1.55
CA GLN A 543 -5.98 7.95 -1.55
C GLN A 543 -4.91 8.08 -0.47
N MET A 544 -4.67 6.96 0.21
CA MET A 544 -3.62 6.81 1.21
C MET A 544 -3.09 5.37 1.14
N ILE A 545 -1.77 5.18 1.13
CA ILE A 545 -1.14 3.87 0.88
C ILE A 545 -0.49 3.32 2.14
N PRO A 546 -0.73 2.04 2.53
CA PRO A 546 -0.02 1.43 3.64
C PRO A 546 1.49 1.34 3.38
N TYR A 547 2.31 1.84 4.32
CA TYR A 547 3.78 1.71 4.26
C TYR A 547 4.24 0.24 4.18
N ALA A 548 3.44 -0.70 4.66
CA ALA A 548 3.70 -2.13 4.58
C ALA A 548 3.87 -2.64 3.13
N LEU A 549 3.33 -1.93 2.12
CA LEU A 549 3.53 -2.26 0.71
C LEU A 549 4.96 -1.93 0.21
N GLY A 550 5.68 -1.08 0.94
CA GLY A 550 7.11 -0.81 0.74
C GLY A 550 7.48 -0.12 -0.59
N GLY A 551 8.78 0.10 -0.76
CA GLY A 551 9.35 0.71 -1.96
C GLY A 551 8.83 2.12 -2.22
N TYR A 552 8.89 2.53 -3.50
CA TYR A 552 8.33 3.81 -3.94
C TYR A 552 6.82 3.90 -3.69
N LEU A 553 6.11 2.76 -3.83
CA LEU A 553 4.66 2.67 -3.68
C LEU A 553 4.19 3.13 -2.30
N GLY A 554 4.76 2.57 -1.23
CA GLY A 554 4.38 2.94 0.14
C GLY A 554 4.69 4.40 0.48
N SER A 555 5.62 5.05 -0.23
CA SER A 555 6.05 6.43 0.06
C SER A 555 5.45 7.50 -0.86
N GLN A 556 4.53 7.15 -1.77
CA GLN A 556 4.07 8.08 -2.81
C GLN A 556 3.40 9.35 -2.25
N PHE A 557 2.78 9.26 -1.07
CA PHE A 557 2.06 10.37 -0.44
C PHE A 557 2.87 11.13 0.62
N ASN A 558 4.14 10.76 0.85
CA ASN A 558 4.97 11.42 1.87
C ASN A 558 5.13 12.93 1.65
N TRP A 559 5.04 13.39 0.40
CA TRP A 559 5.10 14.80 0.07
C TRP A 559 4.02 15.62 0.79
N LEU A 560 2.82 15.04 0.96
CA LEU A 560 1.69 15.69 1.61
C LEU A 560 1.98 15.84 3.10
N TYR A 561 2.33 14.72 3.75
CA TYR A 561 2.62 14.68 5.18
C TYR A 561 3.78 15.61 5.55
N GLU A 562 4.82 15.67 4.72
CA GLU A 562 5.92 16.64 4.87
C GLU A 562 5.48 18.09 4.71
N HIS A 563 4.62 18.37 3.73
CA HIS A 563 4.13 19.71 3.43
C HIS A 563 3.24 20.26 4.55
N ILE A 564 2.15 19.56 4.89
CA ILE A 564 1.14 20.06 5.83
C ILE A 564 1.68 20.13 7.27
N SER A 565 2.47 19.15 7.71
CA SER A 565 3.10 19.21 9.03
C SER A 565 4.07 20.39 9.16
N SER A 566 4.77 20.73 8.08
CA SER A 566 5.65 21.91 8.05
C SER A 566 4.85 23.21 8.06
N MET A 567 3.68 23.25 7.42
CA MET A 567 2.75 24.38 7.50
C MET A 567 2.19 24.55 8.91
N TRP A 568 1.72 23.47 9.55
CA TRP A 568 1.22 23.51 10.93
C TRP A 568 2.29 23.97 11.94
N ASN A 569 3.56 23.59 11.71
CA ASN A 569 4.70 24.11 12.46
C ASN A 569 4.93 25.60 12.19
N TYR A 570 4.92 26.01 10.91
CA TYR A 570 5.15 27.39 10.49
C TYR A 570 4.11 28.34 11.10
N GLU A 571 2.85 27.92 11.17
CA GLU A 571 1.76 28.68 11.80
C GLU A 571 1.81 28.66 13.34
N GLY A 572 2.73 27.90 13.93
CA GLY A 572 2.93 27.77 15.36
C GLY A 572 1.81 26.98 16.07
N TRP A 573 1.12 26.09 15.35
CA TRP A 573 0.02 25.30 15.89
C TRP A 573 0.47 24.01 16.55
N LEU A 574 1.55 23.41 16.05
CA LEU A 574 2.10 22.16 16.57
C LEU A 574 3.53 22.33 17.09
N PRO A 575 3.90 21.64 18.18
CA PRO A 575 5.28 21.58 18.61
C PRO A 575 6.12 20.69 17.68
N GLU A 576 7.44 20.91 17.67
CA GLU A 576 8.38 20.22 16.78
C GLU A 576 8.30 18.69 16.87
N GLU A 577 8.10 18.13 18.07
CA GLU A 577 7.97 16.68 18.27
C GLU A 577 6.74 16.09 17.54
N SER A 578 5.59 16.75 17.63
CA SER A 578 4.37 16.34 16.92
C SER A 578 4.56 16.43 15.41
N VAL A 579 5.30 17.43 14.93
CA VAL A 579 5.59 17.65 13.51
C VAL A 579 6.48 16.52 12.96
N GLU A 580 7.56 16.14 13.66
CA GLU A 580 8.42 15.04 13.21
C GLU A 580 7.66 13.71 13.14
N PHE A 581 6.75 13.45 14.09
CA PHE A 581 5.90 12.27 14.05
C PHE A 581 4.95 12.32 12.84
N ALA A 582 4.23 13.43 12.66
CA ALA A 582 3.28 13.64 11.56
C ALA A 582 3.92 13.39 10.18
N ARG A 583 5.16 13.84 9.95
CA ARG A 583 5.87 13.64 8.67
C ARG A 583 6.00 12.18 8.24
N THR A 584 6.06 11.27 9.22
CA THR A 584 6.38 9.86 8.98
C THR A 584 5.25 8.91 9.32
N HIS A 585 4.14 9.42 9.87
CA HIS A 585 2.99 8.63 10.33
C HIS A 585 1.69 9.19 9.77
N TYR A 586 1.67 9.42 8.47
CA TYR A 586 0.48 9.85 7.71
C TYR A 586 -0.18 11.11 8.27
N ALA A 587 0.64 12.09 8.66
CA ALA A 587 0.19 13.32 9.31
C ALA A 587 -0.63 13.16 10.60
N ALA A 588 -0.74 11.95 11.16
CA ALA A 588 -1.28 11.74 12.50
C ALA A 588 -0.33 12.34 13.54
N TYR A 589 -0.87 12.88 14.64
CA TYR A 589 -0.05 13.43 15.72
C TYR A 589 -0.80 13.48 17.06
N THR A 590 -0.03 13.69 18.12
CA THR A 590 -0.51 13.95 19.48
C THR A 590 0.03 15.29 19.96
N VAL A 591 -0.78 16.09 20.66
CA VAL A 591 -0.33 17.30 21.37
C VAL A 591 -0.79 17.19 22.82
N LYS A 592 0.17 17.09 23.74
CA LYS A 592 -0.09 17.19 25.18
C LYS A 592 -0.07 18.64 25.62
N ARG A 593 -1.23 19.16 26.04
CA ARG A 593 -1.37 20.51 26.55
C ARG A 593 -1.01 20.59 28.05
N PRO A 594 -0.54 21.75 28.54
CA PRO A 594 -0.20 21.93 29.95
C PRO A 594 -1.38 21.82 30.92
N ASP A 595 -2.61 22.00 30.43
CA ASP A 595 -3.86 21.92 31.21
C ASP A 595 -4.35 20.48 31.45
N GLY A 596 -3.68 19.47 30.87
CA GLY A 596 -4.02 18.06 31.04
C GLY A 596 -4.99 17.51 29.98
N LEU A 597 -5.23 18.26 28.90
CA LEU A 597 -5.85 17.76 27.67
C LEU A 597 -4.77 17.24 26.70
N ARG A 598 -5.02 16.09 26.07
CA ARG A 598 -4.30 15.65 24.88
C ARG A 598 -5.22 15.73 23.67
N ILE A 599 -4.70 16.30 22.58
CA ILE A 599 -5.34 16.26 21.28
C ILE A 599 -4.65 15.18 20.46
N ILE A 600 -5.41 14.20 19.97
CA ILE A 600 -4.91 13.17 19.06
C ILE A 600 -5.61 13.37 17.72
N SER A 601 -4.84 13.75 16.69
CA SER A 601 -5.32 13.89 15.33
C SER A 601 -4.96 12.64 14.52
N LEU A 602 -5.94 12.14 13.77
CA LEU A 602 -5.83 10.93 12.95
C LEU A 602 -6.12 11.29 11.48
N ASP A 603 -5.29 10.79 10.57
CA ASP A 603 -5.69 10.65 9.17
C ASP A 603 -6.67 9.48 9.07
N THR A 604 -7.95 9.81 8.93
CA THR A 604 -9.06 8.85 8.88
C THR A 604 -9.30 8.28 7.49
N ASP A 605 -8.53 8.68 6.47
CA ASP A 605 -8.64 8.04 5.15
C ASP A 605 -8.27 6.56 5.18
N ILE A 606 -7.65 6.08 6.28
CA ILE A 606 -7.47 4.65 6.57
C ILE A 606 -8.77 3.84 6.52
N CYS A 607 -9.91 4.47 6.80
CA CYS A 607 -11.20 3.81 6.83
C CYS A 607 -12.15 4.30 5.74
N ASN A 608 -11.76 5.29 4.93
CA ASN A 608 -12.61 5.82 3.87
C ASN A 608 -12.87 4.77 2.79
N ARG A 609 -14.13 4.60 2.38
CA ARG A 609 -14.47 3.66 1.29
C ARG A 609 -13.92 4.07 -0.07
N SER A 610 -13.62 5.35 -0.27
CA SER A 610 -13.01 5.89 -1.48
C SER A 610 -11.48 5.78 -1.49
N ASN A 611 -10.85 5.45 -0.36
CA ASN A 611 -9.43 5.10 -0.34
C ASN A 611 -9.25 3.67 -0.88
N TYR A 612 -8.95 3.53 -2.15
CA TYR A 612 -8.95 2.19 -2.75
C TYR A 612 -7.79 1.31 -2.30
N PHE A 613 -6.70 1.89 -1.79
CA PHE A 613 -5.57 1.13 -1.26
C PHE A 613 -5.89 0.43 0.07
N SER A 614 -6.90 0.91 0.81
CA SER A 614 -7.37 0.24 2.04
C SER A 614 -8.07 -1.10 1.78
N TYR A 615 -8.42 -1.41 0.52
CA TYR A 615 -8.94 -2.72 0.14
C TYR A 615 -7.86 -3.80 0.00
N ILE A 616 -6.57 -3.45 0.05
CA ILE A 616 -5.47 -4.42 0.03
C ILE A 616 -5.25 -4.93 1.44
N ASN A 617 -5.25 -6.26 1.63
CA ASN A 617 -5.13 -6.88 2.95
C ASN A 617 -6.23 -6.39 3.92
N SER A 618 -7.44 -6.19 3.42
CA SER A 618 -8.58 -5.61 4.14
C SER A 618 -9.12 -6.51 5.27
N THR A 619 -8.57 -7.72 5.42
CA THR A 619 -8.78 -8.57 6.60
C THR A 619 -8.04 -8.09 7.84
N ASP A 620 -6.96 -7.32 7.66
CA ASP A 620 -6.30 -6.62 8.75
C ASP A 620 -7.12 -5.34 9.05
N PRO A 621 -7.61 -5.15 10.29
CA PRO A 621 -8.38 -3.96 10.65
C PRO A 621 -7.51 -2.69 10.82
N ASP A 622 -6.17 -2.79 10.84
CA ASP A 622 -5.27 -1.63 10.97
C ASP A 622 -4.01 -1.74 10.09
N PRO A 623 -4.16 -1.87 8.75
CA PRO A 623 -3.03 -2.09 7.85
C PRO A 623 -2.08 -0.87 7.78
N PHE A 624 -2.54 0.29 8.24
CA PHE A 624 -1.76 1.52 8.30
C PHE A 624 -1.06 1.72 9.65
N GLY A 625 -1.50 1.06 10.73
CA GLY A 625 -0.95 1.22 12.09
C GLY A 625 -1.48 2.45 12.85
N ILE A 626 -2.46 3.18 12.32
CA ILE A 626 -3.00 4.39 12.95
C ILE A 626 -3.86 4.06 14.17
N LEU A 627 -4.61 2.94 14.14
CA LEU A 627 -5.41 2.53 15.30
C LEU A 627 -4.55 1.98 16.43
N ARG A 628 -3.41 1.35 16.11
CA ARG A 628 -2.36 1.00 17.06
C ARG A 628 -1.80 2.26 17.72
N PHE A 629 -1.39 3.25 16.92
CA PHE A 629 -0.93 4.56 17.42
C PHE A 629 -1.94 5.19 18.37
N LEU A 630 -3.22 5.28 17.97
CA LEU A 630 -4.29 5.80 18.83
C LEU A 630 -4.39 5.02 20.15
N THR A 631 -4.35 3.68 20.09
CA THR A 631 -4.47 2.83 21.27
C THR A 631 -3.33 3.06 22.26
N ASP A 632 -2.11 3.26 21.76
CA ASP A 632 -0.92 3.53 22.58
C ASP A 632 -0.99 4.91 23.22
N GLU A 633 -1.34 5.95 22.47
CA GLU A 633 -1.53 7.31 23.00
C GLU A 633 -2.62 7.39 24.06
N LEU A 634 -3.73 6.65 23.88
CA LEU A 634 -4.80 6.54 24.87
C LEU A 634 -4.35 5.81 26.14
N GLN A 635 -3.51 4.79 26.02
CA GLN A 635 -2.94 4.11 27.19
C GLN A 635 -2.01 5.04 27.97
N ASP A 636 -1.17 5.80 27.27
CA ASP A 636 -0.28 6.78 27.89
C ASP A 636 -1.05 7.94 28.52
N ALA A 637 -2.20 8.32 27.95
CA ALA A 637 -3.11 9.28 28.55
C ALA A 637 -3.77 8.74 29.83
N GLU A 638 -4.23 7.48 29.81
CA GLU A 638 -4.77 6.78 30.99
C GLU A 638 -3.75 6.76 32.13
N ASP A 639 -2.51 6.41 31.83
CA ASP A 639 -1.42 6.29 32.80
C ASP A 639 -1.03 7.64 33.40
N ALA A 640 -1.14 8.71 32.62
CA ALA A 640 -0.88 10.07 33.07
C ALA A 640 -2.09 10.74 33.76
N GLY A 641 -3.29 10.16 33.66
CA GLY A 641 -4.53 10.79 34.12
C GLY A 641 -4.97 11.99 33.26
N ASP A 642 -4.53 12.03 32.00
CA ASP A 642 -4.90 13.06 31.04
C ASP A 642 -6.32 12.78 30.48
N ARG A 643 -6.98 13.81 29.95
CA ARG A 643 -8.21 13.63 29.14
C ARG A 643 -7.87 13.79 27.67
N VAL A 644 -8.64 13.16 26.80
CA VAL A 644 -8.32 13.08 25.37
C VAL A 644 -9.46 13.61 24.51
N TRP A 645 -9.13 14.42 23.53
CA TRP A 645 -9.96 14.69 22.36
C TRP A 645 -9.36 13.99 21.15
N ILE A 646 -10.18 13.23 20.44
CA ILE A 646 -9.82 12.58 19.17
C ILE A 646 -10.37 13.44 18.04
N VAL A 647 -9.53 13.78 17.06
CA VAL A 647 -9.90 14.60 15.90
C VAL A 647 -9.57 13.80 14.63
N GLY A 648 -10.53 13.69 13.73
CA GLY A 648 -10.34 13.15 12.39
C GLY A 648 -11.35 13.74 11.43
N HIS A 649 -11.44 13.21 10.22
CA HIS A 649 -12.31 13.73 9.19
C HIS A 649 -13.48 12.77 8.89
N VAL A 650 -13.17 11.60 8.32
CA VAL A 650 -14.15 10.56 8.01
C VAL A 650 -14.63 9.90 9.29
N LEU A 651 -15.92 10.02 9.53
CA LEU A 651 -16.62 9.46 10.68
C LEU A 651 -16.68 7.93 10.69
N SER A 652 -16.64 7.34 11.88
CA SER A 652 -16.69 5.89 12.04
C SER A 652 -18.08 5.29 11.96
N GLY A 653 -19.14 6.07 12.24
CA GLY A 653 -20.49 5.61 12.54
C GLY A 653 -21.59 6.27 11.70
N TRP A 654 -22.61 6.82 12.36
CA TRP A 654 -23.79 7.42 11.74
C TRP A 654 -24.59 6.42 10.89
N ASP A 655 -24.66 6.59 9.58
CA ASP A 655 -25.35 5.69 8.64
C ASP A 655 -24.45 4.56 8.11
N GLY A 656 -23.15 4.60 8.43
CA GLY A 656 -22.17 3.57 8.07
C GLY A 656 -21.79 3.53 6.59
N THR A 657 -22.13 4.55 5.80
CA THR A 657 -21.84 4.59 4.37
C THR A 657 -20.46 5.15 4.03
N ALA A 658 -19.92 6.06 4.84
CA ALA A 658 -18.63 6.71 4.57
C ALA A 658 -17.41 5.80 4.79
N ALA A 659 -17.47 4.92 5.80
CA ALA A 659 -16.31 4.18 6.27
C ALA A 659 -16.42 2.65 6.08
N GLN A 660 -15.27 1.99 6.06
CA GLN A 660 -15.10 0.55 6.00
C GLN A 660 -15.38 -0.13 7.34
N TYR A 661 -15.79 -1.40 7.27
CA TYR A 661 -16.30 -2.14 8.42
C TYR A 661 -15.22 -2.56 9.42
N ASN A 662 -14.10 -3.15 8.96
CA ASN A 662 -13.10 -3.70 9.88
C ASN A 662 -12.37 -2.63 10.71
N PRO A 663 -11.89 -1.51 10.13
CA PRO A 663 -11.25 -0.45 10.90
C PRO A 663 -12.20 0.20 11.90
N THR A 664 -13.45 0.48 11.50
CA THR A 664 -14.43 1.12 12.40
C THR A 664 -14.91 0.18 13.51
N ASN A 665 -14.94 -1.14 13.26
CA ASN A 665 -15.18 -2.14 14.30
C ASN A 665 -14.07 -2.12 15.36
N LEU A 666 -12.80 -2.11 14.94
CA LEU A 666 -11.66 -2.03 15.86
C LEU A 666 -11.63 -0.70 16.62
N PHE A 667 -11.86 0.42 15.93
CA PHE A 667 -11.99 1.74 16.56
C PHE A 667 -13.07 1.74 17.65
N TYR A 668 -14.21 1.08 17.41
CA TYR A 668 -15.27 0.95 18.42
C TYR A 668 -14.77 0.24 19.70
N GLN A 669 -13.98 -0.82 19.57
CA GLN A 669 -13.40 -1.53 20.73
C GLN A 669 -12.42 -0.65 21.50
N ILE A 670 -11.66 0.19 20.79
CA ILE A 670 -10.74 1.16 21.38
C ILE A 670 -11.52 2.21 22.18
N VAL A 671 -12.59 2.77 21.59
CA VAL A 671 -13.45 3.73 22.27
C VAL A 671 -14.09 3.11 23.51
N ASP A 672 -14.63 1.89 23.43
CA ASP A 672 -15.17 1.21 24.61
C ASP A 672 -14.11 1.07 25.71
N ARG A 673 -12.91 0.59 25.37
CA ARG A 673 -11.83 0.37 26.34
C ARG A 673 -11.47 1.63 27.14
N TYR A 674 -11.38 2.78 26.49
CA TYR A 674 -10.86 4.02 27.10
C TYR A 674 -11.95 5.02 27.52
N SER A 675 -13.22 4.69 27.31
CA SER A 675 -14.35 5.54 27.71
C SER A 675 -15.06 5.04 28.96
N PRO A 676 -15.60 5.95 29.80
CA PRO A 676 -15.59 7.41 29.66
C PRO A 676 -14.42 8.11 30.37
N HIS A 677 -13.50 7.37 30.98
CA HIS A 677 -12.52 7.94 31.94
C HIS A 677 -11.30 8.62 31.28
N VAL A 678 -11.01 8.35 30.01
CA VAL A 678 -9.91 8.99 29.25
C VAL A 678 -10.47 9.86 28.12
N ILE A 679 -11.23 9.26 27.20
CA ILE A 679 -11.80 9.97 26.05
C ILE A 679 -12.91 10.90 26.54
N ALA A 680 -12.74 12.20 26.28
CA ALA A 680 -13.77 13.20 26.58
C ALA A 680 -14.67 13.46 25.37
N ASN A 681 -14.10 13.66 24.19
CA ASN A 681 -14.87 13.92 22.96
C ASN A 681 -14.13 13.38 21.73
N ILE A 682 -14.91 13.12 20.69
CA ILE A 682 -14.45 12.69 19.37
C ILE A 682 -15.05 13.64 18.33
N PHE A 683 -14.28 14.08 17.34
CA PHE A 683 -14.69 15.08 16.35
C PHE A 683 -14.39 14.63 14.92
N TRP A 684 -15.39 14.81 14.06
CA TRP A 684 -15.39 14.46 12.63
C TRP A 684 -15.91 15.63 11.78
N GLY A 685 -15.80 15.49 10.46
CA GLY A 685 -16.39 16.35 9.43
C GLY A 685 -17.08 15.52 8.35
N HIS A 686 -16.70 15.73 7.09
CA HIS A 686 -16.94 14.86 5.94
C HIS A 686 -18.36 14.83 5.39
N THR A 687 -19.38 14.65 6.23
CA THR A 687 -20.77 14.54 5.74
C THR A 687 -21.36 15.89 5.37
N HIS A 688 -20.66 16.98 5.67
CA HIS A 688 -21.06 18.37 5.56
C HIS A 688 -22.26 18.77 6.45
N GLU A 689 -22.94 17.79 7.03
CA GLU A 689 -24.17 17.95 7.79
C GLU A 689 -23.89 18.05 9.30
N ASP A 690 -24.84 18.61 10.03
CA ASP A 690 -24.74 18.72 11.48
C ASP A 690 -25.24 17.44 12.17
N GLU A 691 -24.30 16.62 12.61
CA GLU A 691 -24.59 15.27 13.07
C GLU A 691 -23.82 14.90 14.34
N LEU A 692 -24.20 13.78 14.96
CA LEU A 692 -23.44 13.14 16.02
C LEU A 692 -23.77 11.65 16.11
N SER A 693 -22.93 10.89 16.81
CA SER A 693 -23.22 9.48 17.12
C SER A 693 -22.74 9.10 18.53
N ILE A 694 -23.37 8.09 19.11
CA ILE A 694 -23.10 7.61 20.47
C ILE A 694 -22.43 6.24 20.43
N PHE A 695 -21.40 6.08 21.27
CA PHE A 695 -20.75 4.80 21.55
C PHE A 695 -21.33 4.20 22.84
N TYR A 696 -21.50 2.88 22.85
CA TYR A 696 -22.06 2.11 23.96
C TYR A 696 -21.11 0.96 24.35
N ALA A 697 -21.13 0.58 25.62
CA ALA A 697 -20.37 -0.55 26.12
C ALA A 697 -20.82 -1.88 25.48
N ASN A 698 -19.90 -2.85 25.45
CA ASN A 698 -20.14 -4.20 24.96
C ASN A 698 -20.61 -4.21 23.49
N ASN A 699 -19.97 -3.41 22.64
CA ASN A 699 -20.25 -3.34 21.20
C ASN A 699 -21.73 -3.05 20.87
N ALA A 700 -22.37 -2.13 21.60
CA ALA A 700 -23.79 -1.78 21.49
C ALA A 700 -24.80 -2.95 21.59
N THR A 701 -24.42 -4.09 22.16
CA THR A 701 -25.34 -5.22 22.38
C THR A 701 -26.49 -4.86 23.34
N ILE A 702 -26.27 -3.88 24.21
CA ILE A 702 -27.29 -3.26 25.06
C ILE A 702 -27.15 -1.74 24.90
N ILE A 703 -28.18 -1.10 24.35
CA ILE A 703 -28.25 0.34 24.13
C ILE A 703 -29.11 0.95 25.24
N SER A 704 -28.48 1.61 26.21
CA SER A 704 -29.17 2.30 27.31
C SER A 704 -28.34 3.47 27.84
N ALA A 705 -28.96 4.30 28.70
CA ALA A 705 -28.29 5.38 29.41
C ALA A 705 -27.08 4.91 30.23
N ASP A 706 -27.16 3.70 30.80
CA ASP A 706 -26.11 3.09 31.64
C ASP A 706 -24.94 2.56 30.82
N THR A 707 -25.17 2.19 29.56
CA THR A 707 -24.12 1.69 28.66
C THR A 707 -23.56 2.76 27.74
N ALA A 708 -24.12 3.97 27.70
CA ALA A 708 -23.61 5.08 26.91
C ALA A 708 -22.21 5.54 27.41
N LEU A 709 -21.24 5.66 26.50
CA LEU A 709 -19.83 5.86 26.84
C LEU A 709 -19.23 7.18 26.32
N ALA A 710 -19.36 7.45 25.03
CA ALA A 710 -18.75 8.61 24.37
C ALA A 710 -19.64 9.15 23.25
N VAL A 711 -19.45 10.41 22.90
CA VAL A 711 -20.13 11.10 21.79
C VAL A 711 -19.08 11.46 20.75
N SER A 712 -19.38 11.17 19.49
CA SER A 712 -18.67 11.77 18.36
C SER A 712 -19.50 12.87 17.74
N TRP A 713 -18.92 14.05 17.62
CA TRP A 713 -19.54 15.23 17.03
C TRP A 713 -19.07 15.39 15.58
N ILE A 714 -20.01 15.59 14.67
CA ILE A 714 -19.71 15.82 13.25
C ILE A 714 -20.00 17.29 12.97
N GLY A 715 -18.95 18.02 12.60
CA GLY A 715 -19.01 19.45 12.37
C GLY A 715 -19.74 19.77 11.06
N PRO A 716 -20.59 20.81 11.04
CA PRO A 716 -21.18 21.26 9.80
C PRO A 716 -20.13 21.82 8.85
N SER A 717 -20.35 21.64 7.54
CA SER A 717 -19.53 22.29 6.52
C SER A 717 -19.70 23.80 6.47
N LEU A 718 -18.64 24.46 6.01
CA LEU A 718 -18.73 25.79 5.43
C LEU A 718 -19.23 25.75 3.98
N THR A 719 -18.86 24.73 3.21
CA THR A 719 -19.35 24.60 1.83
C THR A 719 -20.87 24.44 1.78
N PRO A 720 -21.57 25.18 0.90
CA PRO A 720 -22.98 24.93 0.61
C PRO A 720 -23.24 23.60 -0.14
N LEU A 721 -22.21 23.03 -0.77
CA LEU A 721 -22.37 21.84 -1.58
C LEU A 721 -22.67 20.62 -0.68
N THR A 722 -23.73 19.85 -0.86
CA THR A 722 -24.86 20.06 -1.78
C THR A 722 -26.10 20.44 -1.01
N ASN A 723 -26.83 21.44 -1.48
CA ASN A 723 -28.04 22.02 -0.89
C ASN A 723 -28.03 22.31 0.62
N LEU A 724 -26.88 22.67 1.17
CA LEU A 724 -26.74 23.10 2.56
C LEU A 724 -26.60 24.63 2.62
N ASN A 725 -26.95 25.21 3.78
CA ASN A 725 -26.49 26.56 4.10
C ASN A 725 -24.99 26.53 4.42
N SER A 726 -24.32 27.68 4.56
CA SER A 726 -22.95 27.72 5.09
C SER A 726 -22.98 27.80 6.61
N GLY A 727 -22.16 27.05 7.35
CA GLY A 727 -22.18 27.10 8.82
C GLY A 727 -20.85 26.80 9.52
N PHE A 728 -20.82 27.07 10.82
CA PHE A 728 -19.71 26.73 11.72
C PHE A 728 -20.22 26.47 13.14
N ARG A 729 -19.38 25.85 13.98
CA ARG A 729 -19.72 25.48 15.36
C ARG A 729 -18.73 26.00 16.40
N MET A 730 -19.23 26.35 17.57
CA MET A 730 -18.42 26.62 18.77
C MET A 730 -18.92 25.79 19.95
N TYR A 731 -18.00 25.29 20.76
CA TYR A 731 -18.28 24.55 21.99
C TYR A 731 -17.89 25.38 23.21
N GLU A 732 -18.75 25.36 24.22
CA GLU A 732 -18.34 25.69 25.59
C GLU A 732 -17.95 24.41 26.33
N VAL A 733 -16.80 24.43 26.98
CA VAL A 733 -16.13 23.24 27.52
C VAL A 733 -15.70 23.49 28.96
N ASP A 734 -15.87 22.54 29.89
CA ASP A 734 -15.29 22.69 31.24
C ASP A 734 -13.76 22.57 31.17
N SER A 735 -13.05 23.52 31.79
CA SER A 735 -11.59 23.61 31.68
C SER A 735 -10.80 22.49 32.39
N ALA A 736 -11.43 21.66 33.23
CA ALA A 736 -10.76 20.56 33.95
C ALA A 736 -11.17 19.18 33.45
N THR A 737 -12.44 18.97 33.10
CA THR A 737 -12.90 17.68 32.55
C THR A 737 -12.78 17.60 31.04
N PHE A 738 -12.74 18.75 30.37
CA PHE A 738 -12.76 18.89 28.91
C PHE A 738 -14.01 18.29 28.26
N ASP A 739 -15.09 18.13 29.02
CA ASP A 739 -16.39 17.71 28.50
C ASP A 739 -17.13 18.93 27.92
N ILE A 740 -17.89 18.69 26.85
CA ILE A 740 -18.72 19.75 26.23
C ILE A 740 -19.91 20.05 27.12
N LEU A 741 -20.05 21.32 27.49
CA LEU A 741 -21.17 21.86 28.27
C LEU A 741 -22.31 22.35 27.39
N ASP A 742 -21.99 22.90 26.21
CA ASP A 742 -22.97 23.24 25.18
C ASP A 742 -22.30 23.36 23.81
N ALA A 743 -23.09 23.22 22.76
CA ALA A 743 -22.67 23.37 21.37
C ALA A 743 -23.57 24.40 20.69
N TYR A 744 -22.94 25.41 20.07
CA TYR A 744 -23.61 26.52 19.41
C TYR A 744 -23.31 26.48 17.92
N THR A 745 -24.34 26.61 17.10
CA THR A 745 -24.22 26.59 15.64
C THR A 745 -24.72 27.90 15.05
N TRP A 746 -23.99 28.42 14.06
CA TRP A 746 -24.43 29.56 13.25
C TRP A 746 -24.44 29.15 11.79
N MET A 747 -25.41 29.68 11.05
CA MET A 747 -25.52 29.46 9.61
C MET A 747 -25.80 30.75 8.86
N SER A 748 -25.50 30.76 7.56
CA SER A 748 -25.88 31.82 6.64
C SER A 748 -26.73 31.24 5.50
N ALA A 749 -27.90 31.85 5.28
CA ALA A 749 -28.90 31.37 4.34
C ALA A 749 -28.46 31.58 2.88
N VAL A 750 -28.08 30.49 2.20
CA VAL A 750 -27.52 30.52 0.84
C VAL A 750 -28.53 31.07 -0.18
N ASN A 751 -29.83 30.82 0.02
CA ASN A 751 -30.89 31.37 -0.83
C ASN A 751 -31.00 32.90 -0.77
N GLU A 752 -30.37 33.58 0.20
CA GLU A 752 -30.37 35.04 0.32
C GLU A 752 -29.19 35.70 -0.39
N PHE A 753 -28.15 34.94 -0.76
CA PHE A 753 -26.92 35.49 -1.33
C PHE A 753 -27.14 36.29 -2.63
N PRO A 754 -28.02 35.90 -3.57
CA PRO A 754 -28.27 36.69 -4.78
C PRO A 754 -28.75 38.12 -4.50
N ALA A 755 -29.39 38.37 -3.35
CA ALA A 755 -29.83 39.72 -2.98
C ALA A 755 -28.66 40.65 -2.63
N LEU A 756 -27.47 40.09 -2.34
CA LEU A 756 -26.27 40.83 -1.95
C LEU A 756 -25.41 41.26 -3.15
N ASP A 757 -25.68 40.75 -4.36
CA ASP A 757 -24.80 40.94 -5.53
C ASP A 757 -24.79 42.38 -6.07
N ASN A 758 -25.84 43.17 -5.78
CA ASN A 758 -25.95 44.56 -6.21
C ASN A 758 -25.23 45.55 -5.28
N GLN A 759 -24.49 45.07 -4.28
CA GLN A 759 -23.78 45.90 -3.31
C GLN A 759 -22.48 45.26 -2.81
N THR A 760 -21.64 46.05 -2.14
CA THR A 760 -20.35 45.59 -1.60
C THR A 760 -20.10 46.05 -0.15
N GLU A 761 -21.09 46.69 0.47
CA GLU A 761 -21.00 47.26 1.83
C GLU A 761 -21.15 46.18 2.91
N VAL A 762 -21.97 45.16 2.67
CA VAL A 762 -22.24 44.06 3.61
C VAL A 762 -22.06 42.69 2.95
N GLY A 763 -21.62 41.70 3.73
CA GLY A 763 -21.55 40.30 3.34
C GLY A 763 -22.76 39.49 3.81
N PRO A 764 -22.76 38.16 3.58
CA PRO A 764 -23.71 37.24 4.17
C PRO A 764 -23.75 37.37 5.69
N THR A 765 -24.95 37.43 6.25
CA THR A 765 -25.13 37.44 7.70
C THR A 765 -25.15 36.00 8.21
N TYR A 766 -24.30 35.70 9.19
CA TYR A 766 -24.40 34.46 9.95
C TYR A 766 -25.32 34.68 11.15
N ALA A 767 -26.43 33.97 11.16
CA ALA A 767 -27.42 34.01 12.23
C ALA A 767 -27.19 32.84 13.20
N PHE A 768 -27.50 33.07 14.47
CA PHE A 768 -27.53 32.01 15.47
C PHE A 768 -28.62 31.00 15.08
N GLU A 769 -28.25 29.74 14.92
CA GLU A 769 -29.18 28.68 14.56
C GLU A 769 -29.75 28.03 15.82
N TYR A 770 -28.90 27.45 16.67
CA TYR A 770 -29.33 26.81 17.91
C TYR A 770 -28.21 26.59 18.93
N SER A 771 -28.62 26.37 20.18
CA SER A 771 -27.85 25.74 21.26
C SER A 771 -28.35 24.31 21.42
N ALA A 772 -27.46 23.33 21.44
CA ALA A 772 -27.83 21.92 21.60
C ALA A 772 -28.62 21.69 22.89
N ARG A 773 -28.19 22.32 23.99
CA ARG A 773 -28.89 22.23 25.28
C ARG A 773 -30.31 22.78 25.20
N GLU A 774 -30.51 23.94 24.58
CA GLU A 774 -31.82 24.56 24.45
C GLU A 774 -32.73 23.75 23.52
N ALA A 775 -32.21 23.31 22.38
CA ALA A 775 -32.96 22.59 21.35
C ALA A 775 -33.47 21.22 21.82
N TYR A 776 -32.64 20.48 22.57
CA TYR A 776 -32.93 19.06 22.88
C TYR A 776 -33.18 18.78 24.36
N GLY A 777 -32.88 19.71 25.27
CA GLY A 777 -32.87 19.46 26.71
C GLY A 777 -34.20 19.61 27.46
N ALA A 778 -35.25 20.16 26.83
CA ALA A 778 -36.45 20.62 27.55
C ALA A 778 -37.15 19.57 28.44
N ASN A 779 -37.09 18.29 28.06
CA ASN A 779 -37.72 17.17 28.78
C ASN A 779 -36.72 16.24 29.48
N ILE A 780 -35.47 16.65 29.63
CA ILE A 780 -34.42 15.86 30.27
C ILE A 780 -34.06 16.52 31.61
N THR A 781 -34.10 15.75 32.70
CA THR A 781 -33.63 16.24 34.00
C THR A 781 -32.10 16.24 34.00
N TRP A 782 -31.51 17.40 33.72
CA TRP A 782 -30.06 17.58 33.62
C TRP A 782 -29.65 18.91 34.27
N GLY A 783 -28.51 18.96 34.96
CA GLY A 783 -28.01 20.19 35.54
C GLY A 783 -27.62 21.22 34.48
N ALA A 784 -27.80 22.50 34.79
CA ALA A 784 -27.50 23.60 33.87
C ALA A 784 -26.01 23.68 33.46
N ASN A 785 -25.12 23.08 34.26
CA ASN A 785 -23.69 23.01 34.03
C ASN A 785 -23.19 21.56 33.85
N ASP A 786 -24.08 20.57 33.78
CA ASP A 786 -23.70 19.17 33.58
C ASP A 786 -23.37 18.94 32.10
N PRO A 787 -22.34 18.18 31.74
CA PRO A 787 -21.90 18.04 30.35
C PRO A 787 -22.96 17.36 29.47
N LEU A 788 -22.98 17.70 28.17
CA LEU A 788 -23.79 17.03 27.14
C LEU A 788 -23.13 15.71 26.72
N ASN A 789 -22.94 14.82 27.69
CA ASN A 789 -22.24 13.54 27.50
C ASN A 789 -23.12 12.49 26.80
N ALA A 790 -22.57 11.30 26.60
CA ALA A 790 -23.24 10.19 25.92
C ALA A 790 -24.57 9.78 26.59
N THR A 791 -24.63 9.82 27.92
CA THR A 791 -25.85 9.55 28.67
C THR A 791 -26.93 10.59 28.35
N TRP A 792 -26.59 11.88 28.34
CA TRP A 792 -27.54 12.94 27.98
C TRP A 792 -28.08 12.77 26.56
N TRP A 793 -27.20 12.54 25.59
CA TRP A 793 -27.60 12.31 24.20
C TRP A 793 -28.42 11.03 24.04
N HIS A 794 -28.14 9.96 24.80
CA HIS A 794 -29.01 8.79 24.81
C HIS A 794 -30.43 9.15 25.30
N LEU A 795 -30.56 9.93 26.38
CA LEU A 795 -31.86 10.40 26.86
C LEU A 795 -32.57 11.29 25.82
N VAL A 796 -31.84 12.09 25.03
CA VAL A 796 -32.40 12.79 23.85
C VAL A 796 -33.00 11.80 22.85
N THR A 797 -32.28 10.72 22.53
CA THR A 797 -32.81 9.69 21.61
C THR A 797 -34.04 8.98 22.17
N GLU A 798 -34.13 8.76 23.48
CA GLU A 798 -35.37 8.24 24.10
C GLU A 798 -36.52 9.26 23.97
N GLN A 799 -36.26 10.57 24.19
CA GLN A 799 -37.27 11.61 23.96
C GLN A 799 -37.73 11.66 22.49
N MET A 800 -36.83 11.42 21.54
CA MET A 800 -37.17 11.34 20.11
C MET A 800 -38.11 10.17 19.79
N GLU A 801 -38.02 9.04 20.50
CA GLU A 801 -38.95 7.92 20.35
C GLU A 801 -40.37 8.28 20.79
N TYR A 802 -40.51 9.13 21.82
CA TYR A 802 -41.80 9.61 22.30
C TYR A 802 -42.34 10.82 21.53
N ASN A 803 -41.46 11.68 21.00
CA ASN A 803 -41.81 12.91 20.30
C ASN A 803 -41.02 13.03 18.99
N SER A 804 -41.63 12.58 17.90
CA SER A 804 -41.04 12.66 16.56
C SER A 804 -40.77 14.10 16.08
N THR A 805 -41.40 15.12 16.68
CA THR A 805 -41.09 16.52 16.39
C THR A 805 -39.63 16.84 16.71
N LEU A 806 -39.04 16.19 17.72
CA LEU A 806 -37.64 16.39 18.08
C LEU A 806 -36.69 15.83 17.00
N VAL A 807 -37.10 14.76 16.31
CA VAL A 807 -36.37 14.25 15.14
C VAL A 807 -36.49 15.21 13.96
N GLN A 808 -37.65 15.85 13.78
CA GLN A 808 -37.79 16.90 12.75
C GLN A 808 -36.91 18.10 13.06
N THR A 809 -36.84 18.54 14.32
CA THR A 809 -35.91 19.60 14.76
C THR A 809 -34.46 19.20 14.47
N PHE A 810 -34.06 17.98 14.82
CA PHE A 810 -32.73 17.45 14.49
C PHE A 810 -32.47 17.47 12.98
N ASN A 811 -33.40 16.96 12.17
CA ASN A 811 -33.28 16.94 10.71
C ASN A 811 -33.20 18.35 10.11
N THR A 812 -33.88 19.35 10.69
CA THR A 812 -33.76 20.74 10.23
C THR A 812 -32.35 21.27 10.48
N TYR A 813 -31.80 21.06 11.67
CA TYR A 813 -30.44 21.53 12.00
C TYR A 813 -29.36 20.74 11.28
N GLN A 814 -29.58 19.45 11.02
CA GLN A 814 -28.70 18.61 10.21
C GLN A 814 -28.39 19.26 8.85
N GLY A 815 -29.43 19.80 8.19
CA GLY A 815 -29.29 20.56 6.94
C GLY A 815 -28.87 22.02 7.08
N LYS A 816 -28.44 22.45 8.28
CA LYS A 816 -28.22 23.86 8.64
C LYS A 816 -29.41 24.76 8.32
N SER A 817 -30.63 24.27 8.58
CA SER A 817 -31.90 24.94 8.28
C SER A 817 -32.05 25.31 6.80
N SER A 818 -31.43 24.55 5.91
CA SER A 818 -31.60 24.69 4.46
C SER A 818 -33.07 24.50 4.06
N ILE A 819 -33.57 25.37 3.19
CA ILE A 819 -34.97 25.35 2.74
C ILE A 819 -35.27 24.24 1.73
N VAL A 820 -34.24 23.55 1.26
CA VAL A 820 -34.30 22.51 0.23
C VAL A 820 -34.09 21.11 0.81
N GLY A 821 -33.76 21.00 2.10
CA GLY A 821 -33.64 19.71 2.79
C GLY A 821 -34.96 18.95 2.89
N ALA A 822 -34.90 17.63 2.74
CA ALA A 822 -36.07 16.77 2.81
C ALA A 822 -36.61 16.66 4.24
N PRO A 823 -37.94 16.69 4.46
CA PRO A 823 -38.51 16.49 5.79
C PRO A 823 -38.39 15.04 6.25
N CYS A 824 -37.94 14.83 7.49
CA CYS A 824 -37.91 13.48 8.08
C CYS A 824 -39.30 13.00 8.51
N THR A 825 -39.85 12.06 7.75
CA THR A 825 -41.15 11.43 8.03
C THR A 825 -41.11 9.92 7.81
N GLY A 826 -42.09 9.19 8.35
CA GLY A 826 -42.18 7.74 8.15
C GLY A 826 -40.96 7.00 8.70
N GLU A 827 -40.30 6.19 7.84
CA GLU A 827 -39.13 5.38 8.20
C GLU A 827 -37.87 6.20 8.51
N CYS A 828 -37.80 7.47 8.07
CA CYS A 828 -36.70 8.36 8.43
C CYS A 828 -36.60 8.56 9.96
N ILE A 829 -37.73 8.64 10.67
CA ILE A 829 -37.75 8.90 12.12
C ILE A 829 -36.99 7.83 12.92
N PRO A 830 -37.36 6.54 12.84
CA PRO A 830 -36.60 5.49 13.51
C PRO A 830 -35.18 5.32 12.95
N ALA A 831 -34.93 5.66 11.68
CA ALA A 831 -33.59 5.62 11.10
C ALA A 831 -32.65 6.64 11.75
N LYS A 832 -33.04 7.91 11.86
CA LYS A 832 -32.23 8.96 12.51
C LYS A 832 -31.92 8.63 13.98
N ILE A 833 -32.90 8.10 14.71
CA ILE A 833 -32.69 7.64 16.10
C ILE A 833 -31.65 6.51 16.14
N CYS A 834 -31.71 5.57 15.19
CA CYS A 834 -30.76 4.46 15.09
C CYS A 834 -29.34 4.94 14.74
N TYR A 835 -29.18 5.87 13.78
CA TYR A 835 -27.87 6.42 13.41
C TYR A 835 -27.21 7.19 14.55
N LEU A 836 -27.98 7.99 15.29
CA LEU A 836 -27.52 8.65 16.54
C LEU A 836 -26.97 7.64 17.55
N ARG A 837 -27.48 6.40 17.55
CA ARG A 837 -27.08 5.31 18.45
C ARG A 837 -25.99 4.40 17.86
N SER A 838 -25.42 4.76 16.71
CA SER A 838 -24.48 3.92 15.95
C SER A 838 -23.10 4.55 15.80
N GLY A 839 -22.19 4.25 16.74
CA GLY A 839 -20.79 4.73 16.70
C GLY A 839 -19.87 4.03 15.69
N SER A 840 -20.32 2.96 15.02
CA SER A 840 -19.55 2.29 13.95
C SER A 840 -20.40 1.88 12.75
N ALA A 841 -19.77 1.82 11.57
CA ALA A 841 -20.42 1.45 10.33
C ALA A 841 -21.07 0.06 10.36
N PRO A 842 -20.45 -1.00 10.92
CA PRO A 842 -21.10 -2.31 11.04
C PRO A 842 -22.37 -2.27 11.89
N ILE A 843 -22.36 -1.53 13.01
CA ILE A 843 -23.53 -1.42 13.89
C ILE A 843 -24.68 -0.76 13.13
N SER A 844 -24.40 0.34 12.42
CA SER A 844 -25.43 1.04 11.66
C SER A 844 -26.00 0.17 10.54
N MET A 845 -25.12 -0.43 9.74
CA MET A 845 -25.51 -1.20 8.56
C MET A 845 -26.24 -2.51 8.88
N GLU A 846 -26.01 -3.08 10.06
CA GLU A 846 -26.74 -4.28 10.51
C GLU A 846 -28.11 -3.94 11.13
N ASN A 847 -28.24 -2.80 11.80
CA ASN A 847 -29.39 -2.51 12.67
C ASN A 847 -30.31 -1.40 12.17
N CYS A 848 -29.84 -0.48 11.35
CA CYS A 848 -30.56 0.72 10.96
C CYS A 848 -31.18 0.60 9.56
N PRO A 849 -32.39 1.17 9.34
CA PRO A 849 -32.91 1.37 7.98
C PRO A 849 -31.90 2.17 7.15
N ALA A 850 -31.73 1.86 5.86
CA ALA A 850 -30.78 2.58 4.98
C ALA A 850 -31.46 3.74 4.24
N GLY A 851 -30.66 4.67 3.71
CA GLY A 851 -31.13 5.72 2.79
C GLY A 851 -31.73 6.96 3.46
N TYR A 852 -31.54 7.13 4.77
CA TYR A 852 -31.99 8.30 5.52
C TYR A 852 -30.85 9.03 6.22
N GLY A 853 -29.59 8.71 5.87
CA GLY A 853 -28.39 9.25 6.51
C GLY A 853 -28.26 10.76 6.30
N SER A 854 -28.53 11.24 5.09
CA SER A 854 -28.46 12.64 4.69
C SER A 854 -29.85 13.29 4.66
N VAL A 855 -29.90 14.64 4.70
CA VAL A 855 -31.13 15.43 4.41
C VAL A 855 -31.30 15.79 2.93
N GLN A 856 -30.35 15.38 2.09
CA GLN A 856 -30.27 15.71 0.65
C GLN A 856 -31.05 14.75 -0.24
#